data_AF-A0A164TIQ7-F1
#
_entry.id   AF-A0A164TIQ7-F1
#
_cell.length_a   1.000
_cell.length_b   1.000
_cell.length_c   1.000
_cell.angle_alpha   90.00
_cell.angle_beta   90.00
_cell.angle_gamma   90.00
#
_symmetry.space_group_name_H-M   'P 1'
#
loop_
_entity.id
_entity.type
_entity.pdbx_description
1 polymer ?
#
loop_
_entity_poly.entity_id
_entity_poly.type
_entity_poly.pdbx_seq_one_letter_code
_entity_poly.pdbx_strand_id
1 'polypeptide(L)'
;MESPNPLILTNNHSGQVALWTATALFAICPPTFIWLGLKVHPKKRTFHYINTFITIISVLDYYRMASGEGHRPLFQGIETIDGDSRAIYRDVYYQHYANWSLCTPVTMFQTALLSGMSWKDVAIFVFANEALIQTGWVAALNEDFTRKFVWWGFSIIALLYIIYSMFAIGGKAATLQHPRVAFLYYIVIGGGVFLMVAYPINFLLGEGFGLVSVGTEQIIYSILDILVRIPLGFMLIFVDKLTDNNFHLGELPEIVVEERSNEKAGRVYLEHTYRVFIVFFPYLVLSLYVRNMDNFELIPGKVPAPATGREMSGSATQAQRHAGIKLSGSIFFLAQKRSSLPLTWLTIIMSLTTERSQRTHGPIKAASSTAHNMDILPTVLRINHAGKVALWIGFGVFTAVSILLFALSLTVPAQKRTFFYFGLLINVMGALNYYKMASGDGSVLVLQGERHASGNSEHIFVVREVFRQHYIDWAVVATLNMFQMGLLAGMSWVNIGFLLLTNEAVVQTGWVAALESNQTRKFVWWGFSWIFVAAVAYIVLIIGRRDVKAQAPRVGILYNLLALGATVLLAAYPVNLLFAEGLGLSSVGTEQIAYTIFDILAKAGFGITLAFVDRLTDGEYTLADLPESWVQPRSKIAAVQLPGPDNL
;
A
#
# COMPACT_ATOMS: atom_id res chain seq x y z
N MET A 1 -6.51 -46.22 5.02
CA MET A 1 -7.17 -45.31 4.07
C MET A 1 -6.29 -44.08 3.98
N GLU A 2 -5.59 -43.90 2.87
CA GLU A 2 -4.91 -42.64 2.59
C GLU A 2 -5.97 -41.54 2.53
N SER A 3 -5.74 -40.41 3.19
CA SER A 3 -6.60 -39.24 3.04
C SER A 3 -6.59 -38.86 1.55
N PRO A 4 -7.74 -38.67 0.91
CA PRO A 4 -7.79 -38.33 -0.50
C PRO A 4 -7.02 -37.03 -0.74
N ASN A 5 -6.26 -36.98 -1.84
CA ASN A 5 -5.39 -35.86 -2.17
C ASN A 5 -6.18 -34.54 -2.25
N PRO A 6 -5.61 -33.41 -1.78
CA PRO A 6 -6.27 -32.11 -1.89
C PRO A 6 -6.50 -31.75 -3.36
N LEU A 7 -7.64 -31.14 -3.65
CA LEU A 7 -7.93 -30.60 -4.97
C LEU A 7 -7.43 -29.15 -5.03
N ILE A 8 -6.50 -28.87 -5.93
CA ILE A 8 -5.98 -27.52 -6.15
C ILE A 8 -6.56 -26.99 -7.46
N LEU A 9 -7.41 -25.97 -7.36
CA LEU A 9 -7.99 -25.24 -8.47
C LEU A 9 -6.97 -24.23 -8.98
N THR A 10 -6.31 -24.58 -10.08
CA THR A 10 -5.26 -23.76 -10.70
C THR A 10 -5.77 -23.04 -11.95
N ASN A 11 -4.95 -22.12 -12.45
CA ASN A 11 -5.19 -21.50 -13.74
C ASN A 11 -5.22 -22.56 -14.88
N ASN A 12 -6.07 -22.34 -15.87
CA ASN A 12 -6.20 -23.22 -17.03
C ASN A 12 -5.48 -22.64 -18.27
N HIS A 13 -5.43 -23.40 -19.36
CA HIS A 13 -4.75 -22.96 -20.58
C HIS A 13 -5.28 -21.63 -21.12
N SER A 14 -6.59 -21.42 -21.14
CA SER A 14 -7.20 -20.17 -21.63
C SER A 14 -6.83 -18.95 -20.78
N GLY A 15 -6.81 -19.09 -19.45
CA GLY A 15 -6.34 -18.04 -18.56
C GLY A 15 -4.84 -17.76 -18.75
N GLN A 16 -4.04 -18.80 -18.98
CA GLN A 16 -2.61 -18.64 -19.28
C GLN A 16 -2.36 -17.87 -20.59
N VAL A 17 -3.15 -18.16 -21.63
CA VAL A 17 -3.10 -17.43 -22.91
C VAL A 17 -3.50 -15.96 -22.72
N ALA A 18 -4.51 -15.69 -21.89
CA ALA A 18 -4.93 -14.32 -21.59
C ALA A 18 -3.83 -13.51 -20.89
N LEU A 19 -3.17 -14.11 -19.89
CA LEU A 19 -2.03 -13.47 -19.20
C LEU A 19 -0.89 -13.15 -20.16
N TRP A 20 -0.48 -14.08 -21.03
CA TRP A 20 0.56 -13.82 -22.04
C TRP A 20 0.15 -12.78 -23.07
N THR A 21 -1.12 -12.75 -23.46
CA THR A 21 -1.66 -11.76 -24.40
C THR A 21 -1.62 -10.36 -23.80
N ALA A 22 -2.05 -10.21 -22.55
CA ALA A 22 -1.94 -8.96 -21.82
C ALA A 22 -0.48 -8.51 -21.65
N THR A 23 0.44 -9.44 -21.31
CA THR A 23 1.89 -9.16 -21.29
C THR A 23 2.37 -8.58 -22.62
N ALA A 24 2.04 -9.20 -23.74
CA ALA A 24 2.47 -8.74 -25.07
C ALA A 24 1.90 -7.36 -25.42
N LEU A 25 0.62 -7.12 -25.13
CA LEU A 25 -0.02 -5.82 -25.37
C LEU A 25 0.58 -4.71 -24.51
N PHE A 26 0.81 -4.97 -23.23
CA PHE A 26 1.48 -4.02 -22.35
C PHE A 26 2.94 -3.81 -22.75
N ALA A 27 3.66 -4.81 -23.26
CA ALA A 27 5.04 -4.67 -23.72
C ALA A 27 5.19 -3.69 -24.91
N ILE A 28 4.19 -3.63 -25.79
CA ILE A 28 4.18 -2.75 -26.98
C ILE A 28 3.93 -1.28 -26.58
N CYS A 29 3.23 -1.03 -25.47
CA CYS A 29 2.79 0.31 -25.09
C CYS A 29 3.94 1.25 -24.67
N PRO A 30 4.89 0.89 -23.78
CA PRO A 30 5.99 1.77 -23.39
C PRO A 30 6.81 2.32 -24.56
N PRO A 31 7.34 1.50 -25.50
CA PRO A 31 8.09 2.03 -26.63
C PRO A 31 7.20 2.91 -27.53
N THR A 32 5.93 2.59 -27.68
CA THR A 32 4.96 3.41 -28.43
C THR A 32 4.76 4.78 -27.80
N PHE A 33 4.50 4.84 -26.49
CA PHE A 33 4.33 6.11 -25.77
C PHE A 33 5.61 6.94 -25.71
N ILE A 34 6.77 6.29 -25.57
CA ILE A 34 8.07 6.97 -25.65
C ILE A 34 8.26 7.57 -27.05
N TRP A 35 8.08 6.77 -28.11
CA TRP A 35 8.24 7.22 -29.49
C TRP A 35 7.30 8.37 -29.85
N LEU A 36 6.03 8.29 -29.47
CA LEU A 36 5.06 9.38 -29.64
C LEU A 36 5.46 10.61 -28.83
N GLY A 37 5.93 10.42 -27.60
CA GLY A 37 6.38 11.50 -26.73
C GLY A 37 7.57 12.26 -27.31
N LEU A 38 8.52 11.57 -27.96
CA LEU A 38 9.67 12.19 -28.62
C LEU A 38 9.27 13.17 -29.72
N LYS A 39 8.09 13.00 -30.34
CA LYS A 39 7.56 13.89 -31.40
C LYS A 39 6.84 15.13 -30.86
N VAL A 40 6.61 15.21 -29.56
CA VAL A 40 5.86 16.28 -28.91
C VAL A 40 6.80 17.17 -28.10
N HIS A 41 6.48 18.46 -27.93
CA HIS A 41 7.28 19.36 -27.11
C HIS A 41 7.39 18.86 -25.64
N PRO A 42 8.54 18.94 -24.96
CA PRO A 42 8.73 18.38 -23.61
C PRO A 42 7.67 18.75 -22.57
N LYS A 43 7.16 19.99 -22.60
CA LYS A 43 6.09 20.47 -21.71
C LYS A 43 4.74 19.75 -21.86
N LYS A 44 4.52 19.05 -22.97
CA LYS A 44 3.27 18.31 -23.27
C LYS A 44 3.42 16.79 -23.10
N ARG A 45 4.56 16.33 -22.57
CA ARG A 45 4.88 14.90 -22.43
C ARG A 45 4.39 14.27 -21.13
N THR A 46 3.72 15.01 -20.24
CA THR A 46 3.28 14.51 -18.92
C THR A 46 2.50 13.20 -19.03
N PHE A 47 1.42 13.15 -19.83
CA PHE A 47 0.64 11.92 -20.01
C PHE A 47 1.42 10.81 -20.71
N HIS A 48 2.43 11.14 -21.53
CA HIS A 48 3.28 10.12 -22.15
C HIS A 48 4.12 9.43 -21.08
N TYR A 49 4.80 10.20 -20.22
CA TYR A 49 5.60 9.65 -19.13
C TYR A 49 4.77 8.82 -18.14
N ILE A 50 3.60 9.32 -17.75
CA ILE A 50 2.68 8.63 -16.85
C ILE A 50 2.22 7.29 -17.45
N ASN A 51 1.78 7.27 -18.72
CA ASN A 51 1.28 6.05 -19.34
C ASN A 51 2.40 5.07 -19.72
N THR A 52 3.59 5.56 -20.06
CA THR A 52 4.80 4.72 -20.16
C THR A 52 5.06 4.02 -18.82
N PHE A 53 5.02 4.74 -17.70
CA PHE A 53 5.21 4.16 -16.39
C PHE A 53 4.17 3.09 -16.06
N ILE A 54 2.86 3.40 -16.20
CA ILE A 54 1.76 2.44 -15.97
C ILE A 54 1.97 1.16 -16.77
N THR A 55 2.31 1.29 -18.05
CA THR A 55 2.44 0.12 -18.94
C THR A 55 3.73 -0.67 -18.74
N ILE A 56 4.81 -0.04 -18.24
CA ILE A 56 6.01 -0.75 -17.77
C ILE A 56 5.67 -1.60 -16.55
N ILE A 57 4.98 -1.04 -15.55
CA ILE A 57 4.55 -1.82 -14.38
C ILE A 57 3.64 -2.97 -14.82
N SER A 58 2.66 -2.68 -15.68
CA SER A 58 1.71 -3.68 -16.16
C SER A 58 2.41 -4.82 -16.91
N VAL A 59 3.39 -4.54 -17.79
CA VAL A 59 4.11 -5.64 -18.47
C VAL A 59 4.92 -6.49 -17.49
N LEU A 60 5.53 -5.88 -16.47
CA LEU A 60 6.29 -6.61 -15.45
C LEU A 60 5.38 -7.53 -14.63
N ASP A 61 4.24 -7.04 -14.18
CA ASP A 61 3.30 -7.81 -13.36
C ASP A 61 2.59 -8.91 -14.14
N TYR A 62 2.17 -8.61 -15.38
CA TYR A 62 1.56 -9.61 -16.26
C TYR A 62 2.57 -10.67 -16.70
N TYR A 63 3.83 -10.30 -16.97
CA TYR A 63 4.89 -11.26 -17.22
C TYR A 63 5.10 -12.18 -16.02
N ARG A 64 5.07 -11.65 -14.80
CA ARG A 64 5.17 -12.45 -13.58
C ARG A 64 4.05 -13.49 -13.49
N MET A 65 2.80 -13.07 -13.65
CA MET A 65 1.66 -13.99 -13.61
C MET A 65 1.73 -15.02 -14.75
N ALA A 66 2.06 -14.58 -15.96
CA ALA A 66 2.16 -15.43 -17.15
C ALA A 66 3.36 -16.40 -17.12
N SER A 67 4.37 -16.13 -16.31
CA SER A 67 5.52 -17.03 -16.12
C SER A 67 5.33 -18.05 -14.98
N GLY A 68 4.12 -18.10 -14.41
CA GLY A 68 3.73 -19.06 -13.38
C GLY A 68 4.00 -18.58 -11.95
N GLU A 69 4.16 -17.29 -11.72
CA GLU A 69 4.33 -16.71 -10.38
C GLU A 69 3.14 -15.83 -9.99
N GLY A 70 3.24 -15.10 -8.88
CA GLY A 70 2.28 -14.05 -8.53
C GLY A 70 0.92 -14.56 -8.04
N HIS A 71 0.84 -15.83 -7.66
CA HIS A 71 -0.36 -16.45 -7.12
C HIS A 71 -0.03 -17.29 -5.89
N ARG A 72 -1.05 -17.56 -5.07
CA ARG A 72 -0.95 -18.42 -3.89
C ARG A 72 -2.18 -19.31 -3.79
N PRO A 73 -2.04 -20.62 -3.53
CA PRO A 73 -3.18 -21.47 -3.21
C PRO A 73 -3.69 -21.14 -1.80
N LEU A 74 -4.98 -20.85 -1.69
CA LEU A 74 -5.68 -20.59 -0.43
C LEU A 74 -6.74 -21.65 -0.18
N PHE A 75 -6.87 -22.06 1.08
CA PHE A 75 -7.89 -23.01 1.48
C PHE A 75 -9.30 -22.41 1.36
N GLN A 76 -10.22 -23.15 0.75
CA GLN A 76 -11.61 -22.73 0.52
C GLN A 76 -12.62 -23.56 1.31
N GLY A 77 -12.21 -24.71 1.85
CA GLY A 77 -13.09 -25.61 2.60
C GLY A 77 -12.85 -27.08 2.27
N ILE A 78 -13.72 -27.93 2.82
CA ILE A 78 -13.74 -29.37 2.53
C ILE A 78 -15.05 -29.66 1.81
N GLU A 79 -14.94 -30.27 0.64
CA GLU A 79 -16.09 -30.73 -0.15
C GLU A 79 -16.08 -32.24 -0.27
N THR A 80 -17.26 -32.85 -0.33
CA THR A 80 -17.39 -34.28 -0.60
C THR A 80 -17.57 -34.47 -2.10
N ILE A 81 -16.51 -34.93 -2.76
CA ILE A 81 -16.48 -35.18 -4.21
C ILE A 81 -16.36 -36.69 -4.40
N ASP A 82 -17.30 -37.28 -5.15
CA ASP A 82 -17.33 -38.73 -5.41
C ASP A 82 -17.34 -39.61 -4.14
N GLY A 83 -17.90 -39.10 -3.04
CA GLY A 83 -17.94 -39.79 -1.74
C GLY A 83 -16.71 -39.59 -0.85
N ASP A 84 -15.68 -38.92 -1.35
CA ASP A 84 -14.46 -38.59 -0.62
C ASP A 84 -14.48 -37.13 -0.14
N SER A 85 -14.24 -36.90 1.15
CA SER A 85 -14.04 -35.54 1.67
C SER A 85 -12.63 -35.03 1.31
N ARG A 86 -12.54 -34.05 0.42
CA ARG A 86 -11.29 -33.46 -0.07
C ARG A 86 -11.18 -32.00 0.34
N ALA A 87 -9.98 -31.61 0.79
CA ALA A 87 -9.66 -30.21 1.02
C ALA A 87 -9.50 -29.50 -0.34
N ILE A 88 -10.19 -28.38 -0.51
CA ILE A 88 -10.17 -27.57 -1.72
C ILE A 88 -9.26 -26.37 -1.50
N TYR A 89 -8.29 -26.20 -2.39
CA TYR A 89 -7.45 -25.03 -2.48
C TYR A 89 -7.72 -24.32 -3.79
N ARG A 90 -7.71 -22.99 -3.79
CA ARG A 90 -7.86 -22.18 -5.00
C ARG A 90 -6.71 -21.20 -5.13
N ASP A 91 -6.12 -21.14 -6.31
CA ASP A 91 -5.14 -20.12 -6.61
C ASP A 91 -5.77 -18.73 -6.62
N VAL A 92 -5.16 -17.83 -5.86
CA VAL A 92 -5.47 -16.40 -5.82
C VAL A 92 -4.26 -15.63 -6.36
N TYR A 93 -4.47 -14.90 -7.45
CA TYR A 93 -3.45 -14.13 -8.16
C TYR A 93 -3.21 -12.78 -7.48
N TYR A 94 -2.53 -12.79 -6.33
CA TYR A 94 -2.24 -11.59 -5.55
C TYR A 94 -1.46 -10.52 -6.33
N GLN A 95 -0.76 -10.90 -7.41
CA GLN A 95 0.01 -9.97 -8.24
C GLN A 95 -0.87 -8.94 -8.96
N HIS A 96 -2.15 -9.24 -9.21
CA HIS A 96 -3.09 -8.23 -9.70
C HIS A 96 -3.22 -7.06 -8.72
N TYR A 97 -3.31 -7.34 -7.42
CA TYR A 97 -3.41 -6.29 -6.40
C TYR A 97 -2.12 -5.48 -6.26
N ALA A 98 -0.95 -6.11 -6.41
CA ALA A 98 0.33 -5.41 -6.48
C ALA A 98 0.37 -4.45 -7.70
N ASN A 99 -0.04 -4.94 -8.88
CA ASN A 99 -0.17 -4.14 -10.09
C ASN A 99 -1.16 -2.99 -9.92
N TRP A 100 -2.33 -3.26 -9.33
CA TRP A 100 -3.35 -2.23 -9.11
C TRP A 100 -2.89 -1.18 -8.11
N SER A 101 -2.21 -1.56 -7.02
CA SER A 101 -1.70 -0.61 -6.02
C SER A 101 -0.67 0.36 -6.62
N LEU A 102 0.02 -0.04 -7.69
CA LEU A 102 0.89 0.85 -8.46
C LEU A 102 0.14 1.62 -9.54
N CYS A 103 -0.62 0.94 -10.40
CA CYS A 103 -1.16 1.53 -11.62
C CYS A 103 -2.43 2.35 -11.38
N THR A 104 -3.29 1.93 -10.44
CA THR A 104 -4.60 2.57 -10.25
C THR A 104 -4.48 3.94 -9.58
N PRO A 105 -3.61 4.21 -8.59
CA PRO A 105 -3.37 5.58 -8.09
C PRO A 105 -2.93 6.53 -9.18
N VAL A 106 -2.03 6.07 -10.05
CA VAL A 106 -1.52 6.85 -11.19
C VAL A 106 -2.62 7.12 -12.20
N THR A 107 -3.47 6.12 -12.42
CA THR A 107 -4.63 6.24 -13.29
C THR A 107 -5.64 7.24 -12.74
N MET A 108 -5.95 7.17 -11.45
CA MET A 108 -6.80 8.14 -10.77
C MET A 108 -6.19 9.54 -10.84
N PHE A 109 -4.89 9.66 -10.58
CA PHE A 109 -4.17 10.91 -10.68
C PHE A 109 -4.29 11.54 -12.07
N GLN A 110 -4.05 10.81 -13.17
CA GLN A 110 -4.19 11.39 -14.52
C GLN A 110 -5.63 11.79 -14.86
N THR A 111 -6.65 11.08 -14.35
CA THR A 111 -8.04 11.55 -14.48
C THR A 111 -8.30 12.82 -13.68
N ALA A 112 -7.70 12.94 -12.49
CA ALA A 112 -7.80 14.14 -11.67
C ALA A 112 -7.16 15.36 -12.35
N LEU A 113 -6.03 15.15 -13.04
CA LEU A 113 -5.39 16.17 -13.90
C LEU A 113 -6.29 16.60 -15.05
N LEU A 114 -6.96 15.64 -15.70
CA LEU A 114 -7.90 15.96 -16.77
C LEU A 114 -9.08 16.80 -16.26
N SER A 115 -9.62 16.50 -15.07
CA SER A 115 -10.68 17.31 -14.45
C SER A 115 -10.22 18.65 -13.89
N GLY A 116 -8.94 18.85 -13.62
CA GLY A 116 -8.48 20.06 -12.92
C GLY A 116 -8.92 20.09 -11.46
N MET A 117 -9.00 18.92 -10.81
CA MET A 117 -9.31 18.83 -9.38
C MET A 117 -8.25 19.56 -8.54
N SER A 118 -8.66 20.12 -7.40
CA SER A 118 -7.71 20.70 -6.45
C SER A 118 -6.77 19.61 -5.93
N TRP A 119 -5.53 19.97 -5.58
CA TRP A 119 -4.55 19.00 -5.08
C TRP A 119 -5.04 18.24 -3.83
N LYS A 120 -5.89 18.87 -3.01
CA LYS A 120 -6.48 18.26 -1.82
C LYS A 120 -7.44 17.15 -2.24
N ASP A 121 -8.30 17.43 -3.21
CA ASP A 121 -9.24 16.46 -3.73
C ASP A 121 -8.51 15.33 -4.46
N VAL A 122 -7.46 15.64 -5.23
CA VAL A 122 -6.59 14.65 -5.86
C VAL A 122 -5.96 13.72 -4.82
N ALA A 123 -5.42 14.27 -3.74
CA ALA A 123 -4.80 13.47 -2.69
C ALA A 123 -5.82 12.52 -2.05
N ILE A 124 -6.99 13.00 -1.64
CA ILE A 124 -8.02 12.15 -1.02
C ILE A 124 -8.52 11.10 -2.02
N PHE A 125 -8.68 11.47 -3.29
CA PHE A 125 -9.10 10.58 -4.34
C PHE A 125 -8.11 9.43 -4.58
N VAL A 126 -6.81 9.76 -4.65
CA VAL A 126 -5.72 8.79 -4.79
C VAL A 126 -5.60 7.89 -3.56
N PHE A 127 -5.75 8.43 -2.34
CA PHE A 127 -5.72 7.62 -1.12
C PHE A 127 -6.94 6.72 -0.95
N ALA A 128 -8.13 7.17 -1.37
CA ALA A 128 -9.31 6.33 -1.41
C ALA A 128 -9.12 5.16 -2.38
N ASN A 129 -8.46 5.39 -3.51
CA ASN A 129 -8.06 4.33 -4.42
C ASN A 129 -7.10 3.32 -3.76
N GLU A 130 -6.08 3.78 -3.03
CA GLU A 130 -5.23 2.83 -2.29
C GLU A 130 -6.01 2.07 -1.23
N ALA A 131 -6.92 2.72 -0.50
CA ALA A 131 -7.77 2.02 0.45
C ALA A 131 -8.62 0.92 -0.23
N LEU A 132 -9.17 1.18 -1.42
CA LEU A 132 -9.88 0.20 -2.23
C LEU A 132 -9.01 -1.02 -2.53
N ILE A 133 -7.80 -0.81 -3.07
CA ILE A 133 -6.92 -1.91 -3.47
C ILE A 133 -6.40 -2.69 -2.27
N GLN A 134 -5.90 -2.01 -1.23
CA GLN A 134 -5.30 -2.68 -0.07
C GLN A 134 -6.34 -3.51 0.70
N THR A 135 -7.55 -2.99 0.91
CA THR A 135 -8.61 -3.75 1.57
C THR A 135 -9.08 -4.92 0.70
N GLY A 136 -9.09 -4.76 -0.63
CA GLY A 136 -9.42 -5.83 -1.57
C GLY A 136 -8.36 -6.92 -1.57
N TRP A 137 -7.07 -6.55 -1.51
CA TRP A 137 -5.96 -7.49 -1.40
C TRP A 137 -6.03 -8.29 -0.11
N VAL A 138 -6.32 -7.61 1.02
CA VAL A 138 -6.55 -8.32 2.28
C VAL A 138 -7.73 -9.27 2.15
N ALA A 139 -8.85 -8.86 1.56
CA ALA A 139 -10.00 -9.74 1.32
C ALA A 139 -9.62 -10.99 0.51
N ALA A 140 -8.92 -10.80 -0.61
CA ALA A 140 -8.44 -11.86 -1.49
C ALA A 140 -7.65 -12.95 -0.76
N LEU A 141 -6.79 -12.53 0.17
CA LEU A 141 -5.88 -13.42 0.90
C LEU A 141 -6.47 -14.02 2.18
N ASN A 142 -7.70 -13.67 2.56
CA ASN A 142 -8.35 -14.25 3.73
C ASN A 142 -9.03 -15.60 3.40
N GLU A 143 -8.63 -16.64 4.13
CA GLU A 143 -9.25 -17.98 4.04
C GLU A 143 -10.57 -18.04 4.83
N ASP A 144 -10.73 -17.21 5.87
CA ASP A 144 -12.00 -17.08 6.58
C ASP A 144 -13.03 -16.32 5.74
N PHE A 145 -14.12 -17.00 5.40
CA PHE A 145 -15.18 -16.47 4.54
C PHE A 145 -15.79 -15.17 5.10
N THR A 146 -16.07 -15.12 6.40
CA THR A 146 -16.72 -13.94 7.01
C THR A 146 -15.78 -12.74 6.96
N ARG A 147 -14.52 -12.91 7.37
CA ARG A 147 -13.50 -11.85 7.35
C ARG A 147 -13.21 -11.38 5.93
N LYS A 148 -13.14 -12.28 4.94
CA LYS A 148 -13.01 -11.93 3.52
C LYS A 148 -14.06 -10.91 3.09
N PHE A 149 -15.34 -11.18 3.35
CA PHE A 149 -16.43 -10.28 2.93
C PHE A 149 -16.50 -8.99 3.75
N VAL A 150 -16.06 -9.00 5.02
CA VAL A 150 -15.89 -7.76 5.79
C VAL A 150 -14.85 -6.85 5.15
N TRP A 151 -13.68 -7.40 4.78
CA TRP A 151 -12.63 -6.63 4.10
C TRP A 151 -13.07 -6.13 2.73
N TRP A 152 -13.75 -6.98 1.95
CA TRP A 152 -14.35 -6.58 0.69
C TRP A 152 -15.38 -5.46 0.87
N GLY A 153 -16.17 -5.48 1.95
CA GLY A 153 -17.10 -4.39 2.29
C GLY A 153 -16.40 -3.04 2.48
N PHE A 154 -15.24 -3.00 3.13
CA PHE A 154 -14.44 -1.79 3.22
C PHE A 154 -13.93 -1.31 1.86
N SER A 155 -13.55 -2.23 0.98
CA SER A 155 -13.19 -1.93 -0.41
C SER A 155 -14.34 -1.25 -1.14
N ILE A 156 -15.57 -1.75 -0.98
CA ILE A 156 -16.76 -1.15 -1.61
C ILE A 156 -17.04 0.26 -1.07
N ILE A 157 -16.85 0.52 0.22
CA ILE A 157 -17.00 1.88 0.77
C ILE A 157 -16.01 2.85 0.10
N ALA A 158 -14.76 2.44 -0.07
CA ALA A 158 -13.75 3.22 -0.77
C ALA A 158 -14.13 3.45 -2.25
N LEU A 159 -14.62 2.41 -2.94
CA LEU A 159 -15.12 2.52 -4.32
C LEU A 159 -16.27 3.52 -4.45
N LEU A 160 -17.23 3.51 -3.53
CA LEU A 160 -18.35 4.46 -3.54
C LEU A 160 -17.86 5.91 -3.40
N TYR A 161 -16.86 6.14 -2.55
CA TYR A 161 -16.24 7.45 -2.42
C TYR A 161 -15.51 7.86 -3.71
N ILE A 162 -14.77 6.96 -4.35
CA ILE A 162 -14.08 7.22 -5.63
C ILE A 162 -15.11 7.62 -6.70
N ILE A 163 -16.21 6.87 -6.84
CA ILE A 163 -17.28 7.19 -7.80
C ILE A 163 -17.88 8.56 -7.51
N TYR A 164 -18.19 8.85 -6.24
CA TYR A 164 -18.64 10.19 -5.82
C TYR A 164 -17.62 11.26 -6.20
N SER A 165 -16.34 11.04 -5.92
CA SER A 165 -15.26 11.98 -6.23
C SER A 165 -15.14 12.24 -7.73
N MET A 166 -15.24 11.21 -8.58
CA MET A 166 -15.17 11.37 -10.04
C MET A 166 -16.34 12.20 -10.57
N PHE A 167 -17.57 11.90 -10.16
CA PHE A 167 -18.75 12.60 -10.71
C PHE A 167 -19.02 13.95 -10.05
N ALA A 168 -18.98 14.04 -8.72
CA ALA A 168 -19.36 15.25 -8.01
C ALA A 168 -18.21 16.26 -7.95
N ILE A 169 -17.02 15.83 -7.52
CA ILE A 169 -15.88 16.73 -7.32
C ILE A 169 -15.18 16.98 -8.65
N GLY A 170 -14.74 15.91 -9.31
CA GLY A 170 -14.05 15.95 -10.60
C GLY A 170 -14.96 16.44 -11.73
N GLY A 171 -16.23 16.02 -11.76
CA GLY A 171 -17.20 16.52 -12.74
C GLY A 171 -17.44 18.02 -12.61
N LYS A 172 -17.57 18.55 -11.39
CA LYS A 172 -17.65 20.00 -11.16
C LYS A 172 -16.38 20.71 -11.64
N ALA A 173 -15.20 20.21 -11.27
CA ALA A 173 -13.94 20.79 -11.70
C ALA A 173 -13.80 20.79 -13.24
N ALA A 174 -14.20 19.70 -13.89
CA ALA A 174 -14.15 19.57 -15.34
C ALA A 174 -15.09 20.56 -16.05
N THR A 175 -16.28 20.83 -15.48
CA THR A 175 -17.23 21.81 -16.06
C THR A 175 -16.76 23.26 -15.98
N LEU A 176 -15.77 23.56 -15.11
CA LEU A 176 -15.11 24.88 -15.07
C LEU A 176 -14.08 25.05 -16.18
N GLN A 177 -13.69 23.96 -16.85
CA GLN A 177 -12.83 24.00 -18.02
C GLN A 177 -13.62 24.16 -19.32
N HIS A 178 -12.92 24.19 -20.45
CA HIS A 178 -13.54 24.26 -21.76
C HIS A 178 -14.52 23.08 -22.01
N PRO A 179 -15.69 23.28 -22.64
CA PRO A 179 -16.71 22.23 -22.82
C PRO A 179 -16.21 20.95 -23.47
N ARG A 180 -15.24 21.03 -24.40
CA ARG A 180 -14.60 19.85 -25.01
C ARG A 180 -13.76 19.04 -24.03
N VAL A 181 -13.09 19.71 -23.08
CA VAL A 181 -12.34 19.03 -22.00
C VAL A 181 -13.31 18.36 -21.04
N ALA A 182 -14.37 19.07 -20.64
CA ALA A 182 -15.43 18.51 -19.81
C ALA A 182 -16.05 17.27 -20.46
N PHE A 183 -16.36 17.33 -21.75
CA PHE A 183 -16.91 16.20 -22.51
C PHE A 183 -15.95 15.00 -22.53
N LEU A 184 -14.66 15.23 -22.82
CA LEU A 184 -13.65 14.17 -22.78
C LEU A 184 -13.54 13.57 -21.38
N TYR A 185 -13.59 14.39 -20.33
CA TYR A 185 -13.59 13.93 -18.95
C TYR A 185 -14.78 13.01 -18.65
N TYR A 186 -16.00 13.39 -19.06
CA TYR A 186 -17.18 12.56 -18.86
C TYR A 186 -17.12 11.21 -19.61
N ILE A 187 -16.52 11.17 -20.81
CA ILE A 187 -16.24 9.91 -21.51
C ILE A 187 -15.29 9.04 -20.69
N VAL A 188 -14.18 9.63 -20.22
CA VAL A 188 -13.14 8.94 -19.46
C VAL A 188 -13.70 8.35 -18.15
N ILE A 189 -14.43 9.15 -17.36
CA ILE A 189 -14.97 8.66 -16.08
C ILE A 189 -16.14 7.69 -16.27
N GLY A 190 -16.97 7.88 -17.31
CA GLY A 190 -18.09 6.98 -17.59
C GLY A 190 -17.62 5.56 -17.90
N GLY A 191 -16.64 5.44 -18.81
CA GLY A 191 -15.98 4.17 -19.09
C GLY A 191 -15.18 3.66 -17.89
N GLY A 192 -14.46 4.55 -17.19
CA GLY A 192 -13.68 4.22 -16.01
C GLY A 192 -14.50 3.60 -14.89
N VAL A 193 -15.64 4.20 -14.52
CA VAL A 193 -16.52 3.69 -13.46
C VAL A 193 -17.16 2.36 -13.83
N PHE A 194 -17.59 2.20 -15.09
CA PHE A 194 -18.10 0.92 -15.58
C PHE A 194 -17.06 -0.20 -15.39
N LEU A 195 -15.81 0.05 -15.78
CA LEU A 195 -14.72 -0.90 -15.60
C LEU A 195 -14.41 -1.12 -14.11
N MET A 196 -14.33 -0.05 -13.30
CA MET A 196 -14.04 -0.15 -11.86
C MET A 196 -15.07 -0.98 -11.09
N VAL A 197 -16.35 -0.94 -11.47
CA VAL A 197 -17.40 -1.78 -10.88
C VAL A 197 -17.28 -3.24 -11.34
N ALA A 198 -16.75 -3.50 -12.53
CA ALA A 198 -16.55 -4.86 -13.02
C ALA A 198 -15.47 -5.64 -12.23
N TYR A 199 -14.45 -4.97 -11.67
CA TYR A 199 -13.42 -5.64 -10.84
C TYR A 199 -13.98 -6.30 -9.56
N PRO A 200 -14.71 -5.61 -8.68
CA PRO A 200 -15.30 -6.24 -7.50
C PRO A 200 -16.41 -7.24 -7.87
N ILE A 201 -17.08 -7.09 -9.02
CA ILE A 201 -17.99 -8.14 -9.52
C ILE A 201 -17.18 -9.40 -9.87
N ASN A 202 -16.07 -9.27 -10.60
CA ASN A 202 -15.19 -10.41 -10.90
C ASN A 202 -14.62 -11.05 -9.62
N PHE A 203 -14.29 -10.23 -8.62
CA PHE A 203 -13.91 -10.73 -7.29
C PHE A 203 -15.00 -11.60 -6.68
N LEU A 204 -16.25 -11.14 -6.67
CA LEU A 204 -17.38 -11.92 -6.13
C LEU A 204 -17.55 -13.24 -6.89
N LEU A 205 -17.48 -13.21 -8.21
CA LEU A 205 -17.62 -14.40 -9.05
C LEU A 205 -16.44 -15.37 -8.87
N GLY A 206 -15.23 -14.88 -8.70
CA GLY A 206 -14.00 -15.66 -8.59
C GLY A 206 -13.61 -15.94 -7.14
N GLU A 207 -12.76 -15.09 -6.58
CA GLU A 207 -12.14 -15.25 -5.25
C GLU A 207 -13.13 -15.28 -4.08
N GLY A 208 -14.29 -14.61 -4.23
CA GLY A 208 -15.34 -14.51 -3.23
C GLY A 208 -16.15 -15.79 -3.09
N PHE A 209 -16.95 -16.12 -4.12
CA PHE A 209 -17.88 -17.25 -4.10
C PHE A 209 -17.42 -18.48 -4.89
N GLY A 210 -16.31 -18.40 -5.63
CA GLY A 210 -15.81 -19.54 -6.41
C GLY A 210 -16.70 -19.97 -7.58
N LEU A 211 -17.57 -19.07 -8.09
CA LEU A 211 -18.53 -19.36 -9.15
C LEU A 211 -17.88 -19.50 -10.55
N VAL A 212 -16.71 -18.92 -10.75
CA VAL A 212 -15.94 -19.04 -11.99
C VAL A 212 -14.57 -19.67 -11.75
N SER A 213 -14.09 -20.37 -12.78
CA SER A 213 -12.75 -20.97 -12.77
C SER A 213 -11.67 -19.90 -12.63
N VAL A 214 -10.51 -20.26 -12.05
CA VAL A 214 -9.35 -19.37 -11.94
C VAL A 214 -8.97 -18.81 -13.31
N GLY A 215 -9.03 -19.62 -14.37
CA GLY A 215 -8.72 -19.14 -15.73
C GLY A 215 -9.73 -18.15 -16.29
N THR A 216 -11.03 -18.33 -16.03
CA THR A 216 -12.06 -17.35 -16.40
C THR A 216 -11.86 -16.03 -15.66
N GLU A 217 -11.53 -16.07 -14.37
CA GLU A 217 -11.18 -14.88 -13.58
C GLU A 217 -9.98 -14.14 -14.22
N GLN A 218 -8.92 -14.87 -14.59
CA GLN A 218 -7.74 -14.27 -15.23
C GLN A 218 -8.05 -13.64 -16.59
N ILE A 219 -8.91 -14.26 -17.39
CA ILE A 219 -9.40 -13.69 -18.65
C ILE A 219 -10.11 -12.35 -18.39
N ILE A 220 -11.02 -12.31 -17.42
CA ILE A 220 -11.80 -11.11 -17.11
C ILE A 220 -10.88 -10.00 -16.61
N TYR A 221 -10.01 -10.26 -15.62
CA TYR A 221 -9.06 -9.25 -15.14
C TYR A 221 -8.13 -8.73 -16.24
N SER A 222 -7.65 -9.62 -17.12
CA SER A 222 -6.81 -9.23 -18.27
C SER A 222 -7.53 -8.28 -19.22
N ILE A 223 -8.80 -8.58 -19.55
CA ILE A 223 -9.63 -7.72 -20.41
C ILE A 223 -9.87 -6.36 -19.73
N LEU A 224 -10.25 -6.35 -18.45
CA LEU A 224 -10.50 -5.12 -17.72
C LEU A 224 -9.25 -4.23 -17.64
N ASP A 225 -8.08 -4.83 -17.38
CA ASP A 225 -6.81 -4.12 -17.27
C ASP A 225 -6.37 -3.51 -18.61
N ILE A 226 -6.56 -4.25 -19.72
CA ILE A 226 -6.32 -3.77 -21.08
C ILE A 226 -7.24 -2.59 -21.39
N LEU A 227 -8.54 -2.72 -21.12
CA LEU A 227 -9.54 -1.70 -21.43
C LEU A 227 -9.38 -0.42 -20.61
N VAL A 228 -8.94 -0.53 -19.35
CA VAL A 228 -8.78 0.65 -18.49
C VAL A 228 -7.47 1.40 -18.76
N ARG A 229 -6.40 0.70 -19.14
CA ARG A 229 -5.06 1.32 -19.29
C ARG A 229 -4.77 1.76 -20.72
N ILE A 230 -4.98 0.88 -21.71
CA ILE A 230 -4.52 1.14 -23.08
C ILE A 230 -5.36 2.24 -23.75
N PRO A 231 -6.71 2.10 -23.87
CA PRO A 231 -7.54 3.16 -24.44
C PRO A 231 -7.40 4.50 -23.71
N LEU A 232 -7.39 4.48 -22.37
CA LEU A 232 -7.22 5.70 -21.56
C LEU A 232 -5.87 6.37 -21.82
N GLY A 233 -4.79 5.59 -21.86
CA GLY A 233 -3.46 6.12 -22.16
C GLY A 233 -3.39 6.78 -23.53
N PHE A 234 -3.97 6.14 -24.56
CA PHE A 234 -4.05 6.75 -25.89
C PHE A 234 -4.94 8.00 -25.92
N MET A 235 -6.07 8.01 -25.24
CA MET A 235 -6.91 9.21 -25.13
C MET A 235 -6.15 10.37 -24.49
N LEU A 236 -5.41 10.14 -23.42
CA LEU A 236 -4.73 11.20 -22.67
C LEU A 236 -3.46 11.71 -23.35
N ILE A 237 -2.70 10.89 -24.08
CA ILE A 237 -1.56 11.41 -24.87
C ILE A 237 -2.04 12.25 -26.06
N PHE A 238 -3.26 12.02 -26.55
CA PHE A 238 -3.90 12.80 -27.61
C PHE A 238 -4.90 13.84 -27.07
N VAL A 239 -4.85 14.15 -25.77
CA VAL A 239 -5.77 15.11 -25.12
C VAL A 239 -5.83 16.44 -25.87
N ASP A 240 -4.71 16.97 -26.33
CA ASP A 240 -4.67 18.22 -27.10
C ASP A 240 -5.48 18.12 -28.39
N LYS A 241 -5.38 17.00 -29.12
CA LYS A 241 -6.14 16.83 -30.36
C LYS A 241 -7.62 16.61 -30.08
N LEU A 242 -7.94 15.79 -29.07
CA LEU A 242 -9.32 15.48 -28.68
C LEU A 242 -10.06 16.70 -28.10
N THR A 243 -9.31 17.67 -27.59
CA THR A 243 -9.85 18.90 -27.01
C THR A 243 -9.63 20.13 -27.91
N ASP A 244 -9.15 19.96 -29.14
CA ASP A 244 -8.82 21.04 -30.08
C ASP A 244 -7.90 22.12 -29.48
N ASN A 245 -6.86 21.66 -28.78
CA ASN A 245 -5.86 22.41 -28.03
C ASN A 245 -6.42 23.25 -26.88
N ASN A 246 -7.63 22.97 -26.38
CA ASN A 246 -8.22 23.68 -25.24
C ASN A 246 -7.80 23.09 -23.87
N PHE A 247 -7.09 21.95 -23.85
CA PHE A 247 -6.52 21.42 -22.61
C PHE A 247 -5.17 22.07 -22.32
N HIS A 248 -5.07 22.74 -21.18
CA HIS A 248 -3.86 23.42 -20.74
C HIS A 248 -3.53 23.00 -19.31
N LEU A 249 -2.59 22.06 -19.15
CA LEU A 249 -2.17 21.55 -17.84
C LEU A 249 -1.66 22.67 -16.90
N GLY A 250 -1.19 23.80 -17.45
CA GLY A 250 -0.72 24.97 -16.70
C GLY A 250 -1.74 26.09 -16.49
N GLU A 251 -2.94 25.98 -17.07
CA GLU A 251 -4.05 26.94 -16.93
C GLU A 251 -5.30 26.28 -16.30
N LEU A 252 -5.16 25.07 -15.77
CA LEU A 252 -6.22 24.42 -14.98
C LEU A 252 -6.66 25.43 -13.91
N PRO A 253 -7.98 25.70 -13.79
CA PRO A 253 -8.48 26.87 -13.08
C PRO A 253 -8.15 26.75 -11.59
N GLU A 254 -7.04 27.36 -11.25
CA GLU A 254 -6.90 28.02 -9.97
C GLU A 254 -7.87 29.19 -9.99
N ILE A 255 -9.05 28.93 -9.40
CA ILE A 255 -10.03 29.95 -8.98
C ILE A 255 -10.77 30.61 -10.17
N VAL A 256 -11.85 29.96 -10.60
CA VAL A 256 -13.02 30.68 -11.13
C VAL A 256 -14.21 30.41 -10.21
N VAL A 257 -14.14 31.02 -9.01
CA VAL A 257 -15.23 31.44 -8.11
C VAL A 257 -14.51 32.40 -7.14
N GLU A 258 -14.42 33.71 -7.33
CA GLU A 258 -15.49 34.70 -7.34
C GLU A 258 -14.91 36.03 -7.86
N GLU A 259 -15.27 36.48 -9.06
CA GLU A 259 -15.10 37.90 -9.44
C GLU A 259 -16.49 38.43 -9.81
N ARG A 260 -17.33 38.58 -8.79
CA ARG A 260 -18.54 39.40 -8.81
C ARG A 260 -19.11 39.59 -7.41
N SER A 261 -18.40 40.35 -6.57
CA SER A 261 -19.03 41.50 -5.89
C SER A 261 -18.00 42.33 -5.12
N ASN A 262 -18.14 43.64 -5.30
CA ASN A 262 -17.69 44.74 -4.45
C ASN A 262 -16.26 45.27 -4.63
N GLU A 263 -16.17 46.19 -5.59
CA GLU A 263 -15.54 47.49 -5.37
C GLU A 263 -15.89 48.05 -3.98
N LYS A 264 -14.87 48.64 -3.31
CA LYS A 264 -14.96 49.50 -2.12
C LYS A 264 -15.51 48.85 -0.85
N ALA A 265 -14.61 48.28 -0.04
CA ALA A 265 -14.54 48.58 1.40
C ALA A 265 -13.37 47.85 2.04
N GLY A 266 -12.54 48.60 2.76
CA GLY A 266 -11.51 48.05 3.63
C GLY A 266 -12.12 47.44 4.90
N ARG A 267 -11.40 46.42 5.40
CA ARG A 267 -11.57 45.69 6.66
C ARG A 267 -12.88 44.90 6.82
N VAL A 268 -12.75 43.63 7.18
CA VAL A 268 -13.25 43.00 8.43
C VAL A 268 -13.18 41.47 8.27
N TYR A 269 -12.44 40.86 9.20
CA TYR A 269 -12.57 39.54 9.82
C TYR A 269 -13.30 38.40 9.08
N LEU A 270 -12.64 37.24 8.98
CA LEU A 270 -13.26 35.97 9.36
C LEU A 270 -12.22 34.98 9.91
N GLU A 271 -12.29 34.92 11.23
CA GLU A 271 -11.68 33.99 12.16
C GLU A 271 -12.49 32.66 12.17
N HIS A 272 -11.94 31.61 12.78
CA HIS A 272 -12.57 30.29 13.09
C HIS A 272 -12.66 29.31 11.88
N THR A 273 -11.65 28.48 11.57
CA THR A 273 -11.08 27.35 12.35
C THR A 273 -12.16 26.31 12.74
N TYR A 274 -12.06 24.98 12.59
CA TYR A 274 -10.99 24.04 12.97
C TYR A 274 -11.21 22.66 12.31
N ARG A 275 -10.08 22.04 11.93
CA ARG A 275 -9.64 20.66 12.27
C ARG A 275 -10.68 19.53 12.22
N VAL A 276 -10.50 18.60 11.27
CA VAL A 276 -10.31 17.15 11.55
C VAL A 276 -9.51 16.53 10.40
N PHE A 277 -8.19 16.38 10.53
CA PHE A 277 -7.42 15.43 9.70
C PHE A 277 -6.12 14.95 10.37
N ILE A 278 -6.20 14.68 11.67
CA ILE A 278 -5.11 14.04 12.44
C ILE A 278 -5.57 12.79 13.19
N VAL A 279 -6.87 12.50 13.25
CA VAL A 279 -7.37 11.49 14.21
C VAL A 279 -7.97 10.24 13.56
N PHE A 280 -8.33 10.23 12.27
CA PHE A 280 -9.04 9.08 11.70
C PHE A 280 -8.24 8.19 10.75
N PHE A 281 -7.05 8.61 10.30
CA PHE A 281 -6.22 7.79 9.41
C PHE A 281 -5.45 6.68 10.15
N PRO A 282 -5.01 6.85 11.42
CA PRO A 282 -4.53 5.72 12.19
C PRO A 282 -5.68 4.89 12.73
N TYR A 283 -6.79 5.45 13.23
CA TYR A 283 -7.72 4.66 14.05
C TYR A 283 -8.54 3.61 13.29
N LEU A 284 -8.91 3.83 12.02
CA LEU A 284 -9.65 2.83 11.24
C LEU A 284 -8.72 1.72 10.73
N VAL A 285 -7.48 2.07 10.34
CA VAL A 285 -6.46 1.08 9.94
C VAL A 285 -5.94 0.32 11.17
N LEU A 286 -5.65 0.99 12.28
CA LEU A 286 -5.16 0.44 13.55
C LEU A 286 -6.18 -0.45 14.26
N SER A 287 -7.47 -0.08 14.27
CA SER A 287 -8.52 -0.91 14.89
C SER A 287 -8.86 -2.17 14.08
N LEU A 288 -8.56 -2.17 12.78
CA LEU A 288 -8.76 -3.33 11.90
C LEU A 288 -7.49 -4.19 11.75
N TYR A 289 -6.32 -3.62 11.99
CA TYR A 289 -5.03 -4.32 11.95
C TYR A 289 -4.79 -5.19 13.21
N VAL A 290 -5.36 -4.79 14.36
CA VAL A 290 -5.14 -5.45 15.66
C VAL A 290 -6.17 -6.54 15.98
N ARG A 291 -7.33 -6.58 15.31
CA ARG A 291 -8.48 -7.42 15.76
C ARG A 291 -8.62 -8.79 15.09
N ASN A 292 -7.80 -9.13 14.10
CA ASN A 292 -8.01 -10.33 13.27
C ASN A 292 -6.85 -11.35 13.28
N MET A 293 -5.90 -11.22 14.22
CA MET A 293 -4.76 -12.15 14.33
C MET A 293 -4.89 -13.19 15.45
N ASP A 294 -5.95 -13.15 16.26
CA ASP A 294 -6.10 -14.14 17.33
C ASP A 294 -6.83 -15.40 16.87
N ASN A 295 -6.14 -16.52 17.13
CA ASN A 295 -6.47 -17.93 16.97
C ASN A 295 -6.25 -18.51 15.58
N PHE A 296 -5.14 -19.24 15.41
CA PHE A 296 -5.16 -20.68 15.12
C PHE A 296 -3.77 -21.28 15.42
N GLU A 297 -3.51 -21.54 16.71
CA GLU A 297 -2.64 -22.65 17.10
C GLU A 297 -3.45 -23.95 16.98
N LEU A 298 -2.99 -24.88 16.16
CA LEU A 298 -3.43 -26.27 16.21
C LEU A 298 -2.89 -26.91 17.50
N ILE A 299 -3.69 -26.88 18.57
CA ILE A 299 -3.46 -27.72 19.75
C ILE A 299 -4.11 -29.09 19.49
N PRO A 300 -3.37 -30.21 19.47
CA PRO A 300 -3.97 -31.52 19.43
C PRO A 300 -4.36 -31.94 20.86
N GLY A 301 -5.65 -31.81 21.20
CA GLY A 301 -6.19 -32.36 22.44
C GLY A 301 -6.60 -33.84 22.27
N LYS A 302 -6.01 -34.75 23.03
CA LYS A 302 -6.53 -36.11 23.23
C LYS A 302 -7.19 -36.26 24.63
N VAL A 303 -8.49 -36.66 24.61
CA VAL A 303 -9.17 -37.68 25.48
C VAL A 303 -9.65 -37.19 26.88
N PRO A 304 -10.85 -37.58 27.44
CA PRO A 304 -11.57 -38.87 27.35
C PRO A 304 -13.09 -38.87 27.02
N ALA A 305 -13.61 -40.09 26.84
CA ALA A 305 -14.96 -40.52 26.44
C ALA A 305 -16.11 -40.17 27.42
N PRO A 306 -17.36 -40.50 27.05
CA PRO A 306 -17.97 -41.60 27.80
C PRO A 306 -18.65 -42.65 26.92
N ALA A 307 -18.48 -43.91 27.34
CA ALA A 307 -19.46 -44.96 27.06
C ALA A 307 -20.75 -44.63 27.82
N THR A 308 -21.90 -44.75 27.16
CA THR A 308 -23.11 -45.46 27.64
C THR A 308 -24.27 -45.22 26.68
N GLY A 309 -24.71 -46.29 26.03
CA GLY A 309 -26.07 -46.43 25.54
C GLY A 309 -26.84 -47.36 26.48
N ARG A 310 -28.15 -47.10 26.59
CA ARG A 310 -29.22 -47.81 27.33
C ARG A 310 -29.32 -47.58 28.84
N GLU A 311 -30.38 -46.89 29.24
CA GLU A 311 -31.51 -47.53 29.93
C GLU A 311 -32.80 -46.69 29.82
N MET A 312 -33.94 -47.39 29.91
CA MET A 312 -35.31 -46.90 29.77
C MET A 312 -35.87 -46.35 31.09
N SER A 313 -36.96 -45.58 30.95
CA SER A 313 -38.13 -45.44 31.85
C SER A 313 -38.26 -44.15 32.69
N GLY A 314 -39.50 -43.65 32.75
CA GLY A 314 -40.00 -42.92 33.92
C GLY A 314 -40.44 -41.47 33.74
N SER A 315 -41.67 -41.28 33.23
CA SER A 315 -42.71 -40.30 33.64
C SER A 315 -42.37 -38.90 34.18
N ALA A 316 -43.11 -37.91 33.67
CA ALA A 316 -44.02 -37.01 34.42
C ALA A 316 -43.86 -35.50 34.15
N THR A 317 -44.84 -34.97 33.39
CA THR A 317 -45.65 -33.75 33.62
C THR A 317 -45.04 -32.33 33.73
N GLN A 318 -45.76 -31.44 33.02
CA GLN A 318 -46.24 -30.10 33.42
C GLN A 318 -45.52 -28.83 32.92
N ALA A 319 -46.02 -28.36 31.76
CA ALA A 319 -46.85 -27.16 31.57
C ALA A 319 -46.30 -25.72 31.73
N GLN A 320 -46.85 -24.88 30.81
CA GLN A 320 -47.09 -23.42 30.87
C GLN A 320 -45.90 -22.49 30.60
N ARG A 321 -46.02 -21.34 29.94
CA ARG A 321 -47.00 -20.65 29.07
C ARG A 321 -46.26 -19.38 28.55
N HIS A 322 -46.72 -18.85 27.42
CA HIS A 322 -46.70 -17.45 26.91
C HIS A 322 -45.88 -16.37 27.66
N ALA A 323 -45.25 -15.38 27.02
CA ALA A 323 -45.79 -14.44 26.04
C ALA A 323 -44.66 -13.55 25.50
N GLY A 324 -44.79 -13.08 24.26
CA GLY A 324 -43.95 -12.02 23.69
C GLY A 324 -44.44 -10.62 24.07
N ILE A 325 -43.64 -9.59 23.75
CA ILE A 325 -44.05 -8.23 23.34
C ILE A 325 -42.85 -7.52 22.68
N LYS A 326 -43.11 -6.94 21.50
CA LYS A 326 -42.31 -5.93 20.79
C LYS A 326 -42.73 -4.53 21.27
N LEU A 327 -41.83 -3.54 21.29
CA LEU A 327 -41.87 -2.33 20.44
C LEU A 327 -40.91 -1.21 20.91
N SER A 328 -40.19 -0.66 19.92
CA SER A 328 -39.77 0.73 19.62
C SER A 328 -39.70 1.84 20.68
N GLY A 329 -38.75 2.77 20.48
CA GLY A 329 -38.99 4.20 20.76
C GLY A 329 -37.79 5.08 21.14
N SER A 330 -37.08 5.59 20.14
CA SER A 330 -36.47 6.93 19.96
C SER A 330 -36.34 7.97 21.11
N ILE A 331 -35.12 8.54 21.20
CA ILE A 331 -34.71 9.96 21.41
C ILE A 331 -34.86 10.58 22.83
N PHE A 332 -33.75 11.02 23.44
CA PHE A 332 -33.51 12.44 23.83
C PHE A 332 -32.06 12.71 24.32
N PHE A 333 -31.58 13.90 23.96
CA PHE A 333 -30.31 14.55 24.32
C PHE A 333 -30.30 15.01 25.79
N LEU A 334 -29.15 14.95 26.47
CA LEU A 334 -28.74 15.92 27.51
C LEU A 334 -27.22 15.85 27.72
N ALA A 335 -26.55 16.98 27.55
CA ALA A 335 -25.13 17.18 27.78
C ALA A 335 -24.91 17.99 29.07
N GLN A 336 -24.19 17.46 30.06
CA GLN A 336 -23.28 18.26 30.91
C GLN A 336 -22.33 17.39 31.77
N LYS A 337 -21.09 17.24 31.28
CA LYS A 337 -19.78 17.43 31.95
C LYS A 337 -19.66 17.22 33.48
N ARG A 338 -18.98 16.13 33.91
CA ARG A 338 -17.71 16.16 34.69
C ARG A 338 -17.17 14.75 35.03
N SER A 339 -15.95 14.49 34.56
CA SER A 339 -14.83 13.78 35.23
C SER A 339 -15.12 12.62 36.20
N SER A 340 -14.80 11.39 35.75
CA SER A 340 -13.87 10.42 36.40
C SER A 340 -14.11 9.02 35.81
N LEU A 341 -13.20 8.56 34.95
CA LEU A 341 -13.17 7.17 34.48
C LEU A 341 -12.32 6.35 35.45
N PRO A 342 -12.82 5.26 36.06
CA PRO A 342 -11.97 4.33 36.81
C PRO A 342 -11.30 3.33 35.85
N LEU A 343 -9.97 3.26 35.96
CA LEU A 343 -9.14 2.18 35.46
C LEU A 343 -9.47 0.85 36.15
N THR A 344 -10.27 -0.04 35.53
CA THR A 344 -10.35 -1.46 35.95
C THR A 344 -10.78 -2.39 34.81
N TRP A 345 -10.01 -2.44 33.71
CA TRP A 345 -10.11 -3.51 32.70
C TRP A 345 -8.74 -4.05 32.24
N LEU A 346 -7.71 -3.98 33.11
CA LEU A 346 -6.33 -4.40 32.80
C LEU A 346 -5.80 -5.55 33.67
N THR A 347 -6.66 -6.33 34.34
CA THR A 347 -6.19 -7.35 35.31
C THR A 347 -6.88 -8.72 35.19
N ILE A 348 -7.22 -9.16 33.97
CA ILE A 348 -7.69 -10.54 33.71
C ILE A 348 -6.86 -11.27 32.62
N ILE A 349 -5.79 -10.66 32.08
CA ILE A 349 -4.86 -11.31 31.13
C ILE A 349 -3.44 -11.43 31.74
N MET A 350 -3.37 -11.80 33.02
CA MET A 350 -2.10 -12.11 33.70
C MET A 350 -2.24 -13.33 34.62
N SER A 351 -2.86 -14.37 34.11
CA SER A 351 -2.87 -15.67 34.78
C SER A 351 -2.92 -16.74 33.69
N LEU A 352 -1.99 -17.69 33.74
CA LEU A 352 -1.68 -18.74 32.76
C LEU A 352 -0.54 -18.43 31.76
N THR A 353 0.63 -18.04 32.27
CA THR A 353 1.91 -18.31 31.61
C THR A 353 2.83 -19.06 32.55
N THR A 354 2.75 -20.39 32.53
CA THR A 354 3.86 -21.26 32.97
C THR A 354 3.58 -22.69 32.54
N GLU A 355 4.23 -23.15 31.47
CA GLU A 355 4.75 -24.52 31.29
C GLU A 355 5.53 -24.58 29.97
N ARG A 356 6.87 -24.59 30.04
CA ARG A 356 7.77 -25.76 30.08
C ARG A 356 8.04 -26.35 28.69
N SER A 357 9.20 -25.95 28.16
CA SER A 357 9.97 -26.62 27.11
C SER A 357 9.95 -28.15 27.29
N GLN A 358 9.41 -28.87 26.30
CA GLN A 358 9.70 -30.28 26.09
C GLN A 358 9.84 -30.60 24.60
N ARG A 359 10.97 -31.22 24.27
CA ARG A 359 11.27 -31.91 23.01
C ARG A 359 10.30 -33.08 22.80
N THR A 360 9.86 -33.31 21.57
CA THR A 360 9.44 -34.66 21.13
C THR A 360 9.79 -34.89 19.65
N HIS A 361 10.62 -35.90 19.41
CA HIS A 361 10.78 -36.59 18.13
C HIS A 361 9.65 -37.61 17.93
N GLY A 362 9.20 -37.82 16.69
CA GLY A 362 8.34 -38.95 16.28
C GLY A 362 8.04 -38.92 14.77
N PRO A 363 8.20 -40.03 14.03
CA PRO A 363 8.31 -40.02 12.56
C PRO A 363 6.94 -40.06 11.88
N ILE A 364 6.81 -39.34 10.75
CA ILE A 364 5.68 -39.46 9.82
C ILE A 364 6.16 -40.32 8.66
N LYS A 365 5.59 -41.53 8.52
CA LYS A 365 5.81 -42.40 7.35
C LYS A 365 4.89 -41.97 6.22
N ALA A 366 5.48 -41.49 5.12
CA ALA A 366 4.80 -41.34 3.83
C ALA A 366 4.86 -42.66 3.03
N ALA A 367 3.77 -43.00 2.35
CA ALA A 367 3.64 -44.17 1.50
C ALA A 367 4.41 -44.00 0.17
N SER A 368 4.91 -45.13 -0.33
CA SER A 368 5.99 -45.27 -1.31
C SER A 368 5.54 -45.59 -2.73
N SER A 369 6.19 -44.97 -3.73
CA SER A 369 6.96 -45.62 -4.83
C SER A 369 7.26 -44.55 -5.89
N THR A 370 8.49 -44.09 -6.13
CA THR A 370 9.69 -44.82 -6.52
C THR A 370 10.94 -44.21 -5.86
N ALA A 371 11.75 -45.09 -5.28
CA ALA A 371 12.89 -44.73 -4.45
C ALA A 371 14.11 -44.27 -5.26
N HIS A 372 14.48 -43.00 -5.09
CA HIS A 372 15.85 -42.67 -4.68
C HIS A 372 15.75 -41.76 -3.45
N ASN A 373 15.78 -42.41 -2.28
CA ASN A 373 15.68 -41.79 -0.98
C ASN A 373 16.91 -40.90 -0.72
N MET A 374 16.69 -39.61 -0.58
CA MET A 374 17.18 -38.91 0.59
C MET A 374 16.00 -38.14 1.19
N ASP A 375 15.55 -38.55 2.39
CA ASP A 375 14.67 -37.78 3.26
C ASP A 375 15.43 -36.54 3.77
N ILE A 376 15.75 -35.61 2.87
CA ILE A 376 16.45 -34.37 3.25
C ILE A 376 15.40 -33.42 3.78
N LEU A 377 15.23 -33.42 5.10
CA LEU A 377 14.43 -32.41 5.77
C LEU A 377 14.98 -31.03 5.38
N PRO A 378 14.12 -30.11 4.89
CA PRO A 378 14.58 -28.79 4.47
C PRO A 378 15.18 -28.06 5.65
N THR A 379 16.37 -27.48 5.46
CA THR A 379 16.97 -26.62 6.47
C THR A 379 16.24 -25.29 6.47
N VAL A 380 15.49 -25.03 7.54
CA VAL A 380 14.72 -23.79 7.70
C VAL A 380 15.57 -22.75 8.42
N LEU A 381 15.97 -21.70 7.69
CA LEU A 381 16.63 -20.53 8.24
C LEU A 381 15.58 -19.60 8.85
N ARG A 382 15.55 -19.52 10.18
CA ARG A 382 14.65 -18.65 10.94
C ARG A 382 15.38 -17.51 11.61
N ILE A 383 14.62 -16.49 12.01
CA ILE A 383 15.11 -15.39 12.84
C ILE A 383 15.69 -15.92 14.16
N ASN A 384 16.87 -15.41 14.52
CA ASN A 384 17.51 -15.73 15.80
C ASN A 384 17.07 -14.77 16.91
N HIS A 385 17.52 -15.04 18.15
CA HIS A 385 17.15 -14.19 19.30
C HIS A 385 17.54 -12.72 19.12
N ALA A 386 18.72 -12.44 18.56
CA ALA A 386 19.19 -11.07 18.34
C ALA A 386 18.29 -10.31 17.34
N GLY A 387 17.86 -10.97 16.26
CA GLY A 387 16.88 -10.41 15.32
C GLY A 387 15.53 -10.13 15.97
N LYS A 388 15.02 -11.05 16.80
CA LYS A 388 13.77 -10.82 17.55
C LYS A 388 13.87 -9.63 18.49
N VAL A 389 15.00 -9.49 19.19
CA VAL A 389 15.27 -8.33 20.06
C VAL A 389 15.30 -7.05 19.24
N ALA A 390 15.91 -7.05 18.04
CA ALA A 390 15.92 -5.88 17.16
C ALA A 390 14.50 -5.46 16.76
N LEU A 391 13.62 -6.40 16.41
CA LEU A 391 12.21 -6.09 16.10
C LEU A 391 11.49 -5.45 17.29
N TRP A 392 11.71 -5.95 18.52
CA TRP A 392 11.16 -5.33 19.73
C TRP A 392 11.73 -3.93 20.01
N ILE A 393 13.02 -3.72 19.76
CA ILE A 393 13.65 -2.39 19.86
C ILE A 393 13.02 -1.43 18.85
N GLY A 394 12.85 -1.84 17.59
CA GLY A 394 12.20 -1.05 16.56
C GLY A 394 10.79 -0.64 16.99
N PHE A 395 9.97 -1.59 17.45
CA PHE A 395 8.64 -1.31 18.01
C PHE A 395 8.67 -0.26 19.13
N GLY A 396 9.56 -0.43 20.11
CA GLY A 396 9.71 0.50 21.22
C GLY A 396 10.11 1.91 20.79
N VAL A 397 11.08 2.02 19.88
CA VAL A 397 11.54 3.31 19.33
C VAL A 397 10.42 4.02 18.59
N PHE A 398 9.75 3.34 17.67
CA PHE A 398 8.67 3.97 16.89
C PHE A 398 7.51 4.41 17.79
N THR A 399 7.14 3.59 18.78
CA THR A 399 6.11 3.97 19.76
C THR A 399 6.51 5.22 20.56
N ALA A 400 7.74 5.26 21.07
CA ALA A 400 8.24 6.41 21.83
C ALA A 400 8.28 7.68 20.98
N VAL A 401 8.74 7.59 19.73
CA VAL A 401 8.81 8.72 18.80
C VAL A 401 7.43 9.19 18.36
N SER A 402 6.47 8.29 18.15
CA SER A 402 5.07 8.66 17.92
C SER A 402 4.51 9.48 19.08
N ILE A 403 4.69 9.03 20.33
CA ILE A 403 4.25 9.77 21.52
C ILE A 403 4.92 11.14 21.59
N LEU A 404 6.24 11.20 21.35
CA LEU A 404 7.02 12.43 21.33
C LEU A 404 6.49 13.42 20.28
N LEU A 405 6.38 12.99 19.02
CA LEU A 405 5.91 13.85 17.92
C LEU A 405 4.48 14.32 18.14
N PHE A 406 3.61 13.46 18.67
CA PHE A 406 2.25 13.86 19.03
C PHE A 406 2.26 14.93 20.12
N ALA A 407 2.97 14.70 21.23
CA ALA A 407 3.05 15.64 22.35
C ALA A 407 3.63 16.99 21.92
N LEU A 408 4.73 16.99 21.17
CA LEU A 408 5.34 18.21 20.62
C LEU A 408 4.42 18.92 19.61
N SER A 409 3.66 18.18 18.81
CA SER A 409 2.71 18.81 17.87
C SER A 409 1.68 19.67 18.59
N LEU A 410 1.32 19.33 19.85
CA LEU A 410 0.35 20.10 20.62
C LEU A 410 0.87 21.49 21.00
N THR A 411 2.19 21.68 21.11
CA THR A 411 2.82 22.96 21.47
C THR A 411 3.08 23.88 20.29
N VAL A 412 2.96 23.37 19.05
CA VAL A 412 3.26 24.11 17.81
C VAL A 412 1.97 24.74 17.25
N PRO A 413 1.97 25.91 16.58
CA PRO A 413 0.78 26.44 15.91
C PRO A 413 0.25 25.51 14.81
N ALA A 414 -1.08 25.42 14.61
CA ALA A 414 -1.70 24.43 13.73
C ALA A 414 -1.16 24.41 12.29
N GLN A 415 -0.81 25.58 11.74
CA GLN A 415 -0.28 25.75 10.38
C GLN A 415 1.12 25.14 10.19
N LYS A 416 1.90 24.95 11.26
CA LYS A 416 3.27 24.42 11.21
C LYS A 416 3.36 22.92 11.56
N ARG A 417 2.22 22.24 11.74
CA ARG A 417 2.19 20.85 12.24
C ARG A 417 2.28 19.78 11.16
N THR A 418 2.36 20.15 9.88
CA THR A 418 2.31 19.22 8.74
C THR A 418 3.33 18.08 8.87
N PHE A 419 4.62 18.39 9.07
CA PHE A 419 5.65 17.38 9.23
C PHE A 419 5.55 16.58 10.53
N PHE A 420 5.00 17.17 11.60
CA PHE A 420 4.71 16.42 12.82
C PHE A 420 3.70 15.31 12.55
N TYR A 421 2.66 15.57 11.76
CA TYR A 421 1.63 14.58 11.48
C TYR A 421 2.11 13.50 10.52
N PHE A 422 2.89 13.86 9.50
CA PHE A 422 3.52 12.85 8.65
C PHE A 422 4.51 11.98 9.43
N GLY A 423 5.41 12.59 10.20
CA GLY A 423 6.33 11.86 11.07
C GLY A 423 5.60 10.97 12.09
N LEU A 424 4.53 11.48 12.72
CA LEU A 424 3.69 10.72 13.63
C LEU A 424 3.09 9.50 12.94
N LEU A 425 2.44 9.69 11.78
CA LEU A 425 1.80 8.62 11.03
C LEU A 425 2.81 7.54 10.62
N ILE A 426 3.97 7.96 10.12
CA ILE A 426 5.07 7.07 9.74
C ILE A 426 5.54 6.21 10.92
N ASN A 427 5.73 6.81 12.08
CA ASN A 427 6.18 6.08 13.27
C ASN A 427 5.06 5.19 13.84
N VAL A 428 3.78 5.59 13.75
CA VAL A 428 2.67 4.72 14.16
C VAL A 428 2.59 3.47 13.28
N MET A 429 2.72 3.64 11.96
CA MET A 429 2.78 2.53 11.01
C MET A 429 3.99 1.63 11.29
N GLY A 430 5.17 2.22 11.50
CA GLY A 430 6.37 1.49 11.88
C GLY A 430 6.17 0.67 13.15
N ALA A 431 5.59 1.26 14.20
CA ALA A 431 5.31 0.55 15.45
C ALA A 431 4.38 -0.66 15.23
N LEU A 432 3.30 -0.49 14.47
CA LEU A 432 2.38 -1.58 14.16
C LEU A 432 3.04 -2.74 13.42
N ASN A 433 3.79 -2.41 12.37
CA ASN A 433 4.43 -3.41 11.53
C ASN A 433 5.53 -4.14 12.30
N TYR A 434 6.33 -3.44 13.11
CA TYR A 434 7.35 -4.04 13.95
C TYR A 434 6.77 -4.88 15.08
N TYR A 435 5.66 -4.46 15.69
CA TYR A 435 4.94 -5.29 16.67
C TYR A 435 4.51 -6.61 16.04
N LYS A 436 3.88 -6.58 14.87
CA LYS A 436 3.42 -7.77 14.15
C LYS A 436 4.55 -8.75 13.85
N MET A 437 5.70 -8.22 13.38
CA MET A 437 6.90 -9.03 13.14
C MET A 437 7.47 -9.60 14.44
N ALA A 438 7.55 -8.79 15.49
CA ALA A 438 8.09 -9.20 16.79
C ALA A 438 7.21 -10.25 17.50
N SER A 439 5.89 -10.22 17.27
CA SER A 439 4.94 -11.21 17.78
C SER A 439 4.96 -12.54 17.02
N GLY A 440 5.77 -12.67 15.96
CA GLY A 440 5.93 -13.92 15.22
C GLY A 440 5.01 -14.07 14.01
N ASP A 441 4.35 -12.99 13.57
CA ASP A 441 3.59 -12.94 12.32
C ASP A 441 4.29 -12.03 11.30
N GLY A 442 3.78 -11.92 10.07
CA GLY A 442 4.33 -11.03 9.05
C GLY A 442 5.55 -11.58 8.30
N SER A 443 5.94 -12.82 8.57
CA SER A 443 6.94 -13.56 7.78
C SER A 443 6.30 -14.66 6.92
N VAL A 444 7.03 -15.11 5.92
CA VAL A 444 6.66 -16.26 5.08
C VAL A 444 7.91 -17.09 4.78
N LEU A 445 7.75 -18.39 4.64
CA LEU A 445 8.84 -19.28 4.27
C LEU A 445 8.99 -19.32 2.74
N VAL A 446 10.17 -18.96 2.25
CA VAL A 446 10.50 -18.91 0.82
C VAL A 446 11.62 -19.91 0.53
N LEU A 447 11.41 -20.79 -0.45
CA LEU A 447 12.41 -21.74 -0.92
C LEU A 447 13.58 -20.99 -1.57
N GLN A 448 14.82 -21.29 -1.16
CA GLN A 448 16.04 -20.63 -1.68
C GLN A 448 16.82 -21.50 -2.68
N GLY A 449 16.33 -22.72 -2.94
CA GLY A 449 16.98 -23.73 -3.79
C GLY A 449 17.82 -24.72 -3.00
N GLU A 450 18.47 -25.63 -3.74
CA GLU A 450 19.42 -26.60 -3.20
C GLU A 450 20.78 -25.94 -2.95
N ARG A 451 21.38 -26.22 -1.80
CA ARG A 451 22.77 -25.81 -1.49
C ARG A 451 23.61 -27.05 -1.18
N HIS A 452 24.86 -27.02 -1.63
CA HIS A 452 25.86 -28.00 -1.21
C HIS A 452 26.31 -27.68 0.22
N ALA A 453 26.24 -28.65 1.12
CA ALA A 453 26.91 -28.53 2.40
C ALA A 453 28.43 -28.51 2.17
N SER A 454 29.13 -27.54 2.76
CA SER A 454 30.59 -27.57 2.76
C SER A 454 31.07 -28.85 3.46
N GLY A 455 31.64 -29.77 2.68
CA GLY A 455 32.15 -31.06 3.16
C GLY A 455 31.29 -32.29 2.88
N ASN A 456 30.06 -32.16 2.37
CA ASN A 456 29.20 -33.30 2.00
C ASN A 456 28.56 -33.10 0.62
N SER A 457 28.49 -34.17 -0.18
CA SER A 457 27.90 -34.21 -1.53
C SER A 457 26.36 -34.16 -1.54
N GLU A 458 25.72 -34.02 -0.39
CA GLU A 458 24.25 -34.06 -0.25
C GLU A 458 23.62 -32.70 -0.56
N HIS A 459 22.54 -32.73 -1.35
CA HIS A 459 21.77 -31.56 -1.77
C HIS A 459 20.83 -31.11 -0.65
N ILE A 460 21.14 -30.03 0.07
CA ILE A 460 20.24 -29.55 1.13
C ILE A 460 19.24 -28.55 0.55
N PHE A 461 17.94 -28.84 0.67
CA PHE A 461 16.90 -27.85 0.40
C PHE A 461 16.90 -26.80 1.49
N VAL A 462 17.11 -25.53 1.12
CA VAL A 462 17.13 -24.42 2.06
C VAL A 462 15.86 -23.60 1.92
N VAL A 463 15.17 -23.39 3.04
CA VAL A 463 13.99 -22.53 3.12
C VAL A 463 14.33 -21.37 4.06
N ARG A 464 14.06 -20.14 3.66
CA ARG A 464 14.35 -18.94 4.46
C ARG A 464 13.07 -18.25 4.88
N GLU A 465 13.00 -17.87 6.15
CA GLU A 465 12.01 -16.95 6.66
C GLU A 465 12.26 -15.54 6.10
N VAL A 466 11.30 -15.02 5.32
CA VAL A 466 11.33 -13.70 4.70
C VAL A 466 10.24 -12.83 5.33
N PHE A 467 10.61 -11.67 5.85
CA PHE A 467 9.69 -10.75 6.53
C PHE A 467 8.95 -9.86 5.53
N ARG A 468 7.93 -10.42 4.86
CA ARG A 468 7.10 -9.68 3.89
C ARG A 468 6.47 -8.40 4.47
N GLN A 469 6.28 -8.34 5.79
CA GLN A 469 5.67 -7.21 6.47
C GLN A 469 6.46 -5.91 6.33
N HIS A 470 7.79 -5.99 6.17
CA HIS A 470 8.61 -4.82 5.84
C HIS A 470 8.17 -4.16 4.54
N TYR A 471 7.92 -4.93 3.49
CA TYR A 471 7.53 -4.38 2.19
C TYR A 471 6.14 -3.74 2.22
N ILE A 472 5.22 -4.33 2.97
CA ILE A 472 3.90 -3.74 3.22
C ILE A 472 4.03 -2.40 3.97
N ASP A 473 4.92 -2.32 4.96
CA ASP A 473 5.22 -1.07 5.66
C ASP A 473 5.85 -0.03 4.73
N TRP A 474 6.88 -0.42 3.99
CA TRP A 474 7.64 0.46 3.11
C TRP A 474 6.79 1.02 1.98
N ALA A 475 5.82 0.29 1.45
CA ALA A 475 4.92 0.77 0.39
C ALA A 475 4.22 2.08 0.82
N VAL A 476 3.75 2.13 2.05
CA VAL A 476 3.10 3.33 2.58
C VAL A 476 4.14 4.34 3.09
N VAL A 477 5.09 3.88 3.92
CA VAL A 477 5.96 4.78 4.67
C VAL A 477 7.05 5.41 3.81
N ALA A 478 7.66 4.67 2.89
CA ALA A 478 8.66 5.22 1.98
C ALA A 478 8.02 6.29 1.08
N THR A 479 6.79 6.06 0.63
CA THR A 479 6.00 7.03 -0.14
C THR A 479 5.74 8.30 0.66
N LEU A 480 5.35 8.20 1.94
CA LEU A 480 5.19 9.38 2.80
C LEU A 480 6.51 10.13 3.06
N ASN A 481 7.63 9.42 3.18
CA ASN A 481 8.95 10.05 3.30
C ASN A 481 9.34 10.83 2.04
N MET A 482 9.11 10.24 0.86
CA MET A 482 9.38 10.90 -0.41
C MET A 482 8.45 12.08 -0.66
N PHE A 483 7.19 12.00 -0.22
CA PHE A 483 6.26 13.13 -0.27
C PHE A 483 6.79 14.31 0.53
N GLN A 484 7.24 14.05 1.76
CA GLN A 484 7.85 15.08 2.62
C GLN A 484 9.11 15.69 2.01
N MET A 485 9.96 14.90 1.34
CA MET A 485 11.12 15.42 0.59
C MET A 485 10.71 16.37 -0.53
N GLY A 486 9.66 16.00 -1.28
CA GLY A 486 9.08 16.85 -2.30
C GLY A 486 8.61 18.20 -1.75
N LEU A 487 7.91 18.18 -0.61
CA LEU A 487 7.47 19.39 0.10
C LEU A 487 8.64 20.23 0.64
N LEU A 488 9.69 19.59 1.16
CA LEU A 488 10.86 20.31 1.66
C LEU A 488 11.62 21.00 0.52
N ALA A 489 11.79 20.35 -0.64
CA ALA A 489 12.44 20.95 -1.80
C ALA A 489 11.58 22.02 -2.50
N GLY A 490 10.25 21.96 -2.34
CA GLY A 490 9.33 22.74 -3.16
C GLY A 490 9.29 22.28 -4.60
N MET A 491 9.35 20.96 -4.80
CA MET A 491 9.16 20.35 -6.11
C MET A 491 7.74 20.61 -6.64
N SER A 492 7.60 20.68 -7.96
CA SER A 492 6.28 20.67 -8.58
C SER A 492 5.52 19.38 -8.27
N TRP A 493 4.19 19.43 -8.22
CA TRP A 493 3.35 18.26 -7.96
C TRP A 493 3.60 17.12 -8.96
N VAL A 494 4.00 17.43 -10.21
CA VAL A 494 4.38 16.43 -11.22
C VAL A 494 5.62 15.66 -10.76
N ASN A 495 6.66 16.38 -10.33
CA ASN A 495 7.90 15.78 -9.86
C ASN A 495 7.70 14.99 -8.58
N ILE A 496 6.85 15.48 -7.66
CA ILE A 496 6.44 14.74 -6.46
C ILE A 496 5.71 13.46 -6.88
N GLY A 497 4.72 13.54 -7.77
CA GLY A 497 4.02 12.38 -8.31
C GLY A 497 4.98 11.32 -8.87
N PHE A 498 5.88 11.72 -9.77
CA PHE A 498 6.90 10.80 -10.30
C PHE A 498 7.81 10.23 -9.22
N LEU A 499 8.20 11.04 -8.23
CA LEU A 499 9.02 10.60 -7.12
C LEU A 499 8.32 9.51 -6.30
N LEU A 500 7.05 9.71 -5.95
CA LEU A 500 6.24 8.74 -5.19
C LEU A 500 6.11 7.42 -5.93
N LEU A 501 5.79 7.49 -7.23
CA LEU A 501 5.57 6.30 -8.06
C LEU A 501 6.85 5.52 -8.30
N THR A 502 7.94 6.23 -8.56
CA THR A 502 9.25 5.60 -8.75
C THR A 502 9.73 4.96 -7.45
N ASN A 503 9.48 5.61 -6.31
CA ASN A 503 9.77 5.04 -5.00
C ASN A 503 8.94 3.78 -4.72
N GLU A 504 7.65 3.79 -5.03
CA GLU A 504 6.80 2.61 -4.87
C GLU A 504 7.30 1.45 -5.75
N ALA A 505 7.74 1.73 -6.98
CA ALA A 505 8.35 0.72 -7.83
C ALA A 505 9.63 0.10 -7.23
N VAL A 506 10.44 0.85 -6.44
CA VAL A 506 11.56 0.27 -5.69
C VAL A 506 11.06 -0.75 -4.68
N VAL A 507 10.05 -0.40 -3.88
CA VAL A 507 9.52 -1.28 -2.83
C VAL A 507 8.93 -2.54 -3.43
N GLN A 508 8.12 -2.41 -4.49
CA GLN A 508 7.43 -3.53 -5.11
C GLN A 508 8.39 -4.48 -5.82
N THR A 509 9.36 -3.96 -6.58
CA THR A 509 10.39 -4.83 -7.19
C THR A 509 11.24 -5.53 -6.14
N GLY A 510 11.54 -4.87 -5.01
CA GLY A 510 12.22 -5.50 -3.88
C GLY A 510 11.38 -6.59 -3.21
N TRP A 511 10.08 -6.35 -3.02
CA TRP A 511 9.14 -7.33 -2.46
C TRP A 511 9.07 -8.57 -3.34
N VAL A 512 8.88 -8.35 -4.64
CA VAL A 512 8.86 -9.40 -5.65
C VAL A 512 10.15 -10.23 -5.59
N ALA A 513 11.31 -9.58 -5.56
CA ALA A 513 12.61 -10.25 -5.45
C ALA A 513 12.74 -11.07 -4.16
N ALA A 514 12.31 -10.55 -3.02
CA ALA A 514 12.44 -11.21 -1.73
C ALA A 514 11.60 -12.50 -1.63
N LEU A 515 10.43 -12.50 -2.25
CA LEU A 515 9.55 -13.67 -2.31
C LEU A 515 9.90 -14.65 -3.42
N GLU A 516 10.86 -14.33 -4.27
CA GLU A 516 11.20 -15.17 -5.40
C GLU A 516 12.05 -16.38 -4.98
N SER A 517 11.64 -17.56 -5.42
CA SER A 517 12.34 -18.80 -5.12
C SER A 517 13.44 -19.12 -6.15
N ASN A 518 13.21 -18.73 -7.40
CA ASN A 518 14.18 -18.89 -8.47
C ASN A 518 15.26 -17.81 -8.39
N GLN A 519 16.50 -18.22 -8.13
CA GLN A 519 17.63 -17.29 -7.96
C GLN A 519 17.83 -16.37 -9.17
N THR A 520 17.74 -16.89 -10.39
CA THR A 520 17.89 -16.07 -11.61
C THR A 520 16.83 -14.97 -11.68
N ARG A 521 15.55 -15.32 -11.46
CA ARG A 521 14.45 -14.34 -11.50
C ARG A 521 14.54 -13.35 -10.35
N LYS A 522 14.94 -13.78 -9.16
CA LYS A 522 15.24 -12.90 -8.02
C LYS A 522 16.23 -11.81 -8.37
N PHE A 523 17.36 -12.17 -9.00
CA PHE A 523 18.36 -11.20 -9.41
C PHE A 523 17.91 -10.26 -10.53
N VAL A 524 17.02 -10.72 -11.41
CA VAL A 524 16.37 -9.83 -12.40
C VAL A 524 15.53 -8.77 -11.69
N TRP A 525 14.67 -9.17 -10.76
CA TRP A 525 13.82 -8.25 -10.00
C TRP A 525 14.63 -7.29 -9.12
N TRP A 526 15.66 -7.80 -8.45
CA TRP A 526 16.61 -6.98 -7.70
C TRP A 526 17.35 -5.98 -8.60
N GLY A 527 17.71 -6.40 -9.83
CA GLY A 527 18.29 -5.51 -10.84
C GLY A 527 17.34 -4.39 -11.26
N PHE A 528 16.05 -4.69 -11.45
CA PHE A 528 15.03 -3.66 -11.71
C PHE A 528 14.88 -2.68 -10.55
N SER A 529 14.99 -3.13 -9.30
CA SER A 529 14.98 -2.22 -8.14
C SER A 529 16.07 -1.15 -8.24
N TRP A 530 17.27 -1.48 -8.73
CA TRP A 530 18.34 -0.49 -8.89
C TRP A 530 18.07 0.56 -9.96
N ILE A 531 17.33 0.22 -11.01
CA ILE A 531 16.89 1.20 -12.02
C ILE A 531 15.97 2.23 -11.34
N PHE A 532 15.03 1.77 -10.51
CA PHE A 532 14.12 2.66 -9.79
C PHE A 532 14.85 3.43 -8.67
N VAL A 533 15.80 2.83 -7.96
CA VAL A 533 16.65 3.55 -6.99
C VAL A 533 17.42 4.67 -7.68
N ALA A 534 18.01 4.42 -8.84
CA ALA A 534 18.70 5.44 -9.62
C ALA A 534 17.76 6.56 -10.08
N ALA A 535 16.51 6.22 -10.46
CA ALA A 535 15.51 7.20 -10.83
C ALA A 535 15.05 8.05 -9.63
N VAL A 536 14.82 7.46 -8.44
CA VAL A 536 14.55 8.21 -7.20
C VAL A 536 15.73 9.12 -6.86
N ALA A 537 16.95 8.60 -6.91
CA ALA A 537 18.17 9.36 -6.66
C ALA A 537 18.31 10.55 -7.63
N TYR A 538 17.99 10.35 -8.92
CA TYR A 538 17.98 11.45 -9.90
C TYR A 538 16.97 12.53 -9.52
N ILE A 539 15.74 12.15 -9.20
CA ILE A 539 14.70 13.13 -8.82
C ILE A 539 15.11 13.88 -7.54
N VAL A 540 15.59 13.18 -6.52
CA VAL A 540 15.93 13.79 -5.22
C VAL A 540 17.23 14.62 -5.30
N LEU A 541 18.29 14.08 -5.90
CA LEU A 541 19.63 14.70 -5.92
C LEU A 541 19.83 15.71 -7.04
N ILE A 542 19.06 15.64 -8.13
CA ILE A 542 19.20 16.58 -9.26
C ILE A 542 18.01 17.53 -9.31
N ILE A 543 16.80 17.00 -9.45
CA ILE A 543 15.60 17.85 -9.60
C ILE A 543 15.31 18.60 -8.30
N GLY A 544 15.25 17.90 -7.17
CA GLY A 544 14.97 18.54 -5.88
C GLY A 544 16.05 19.50 -5.42
N ARG A 545 17.33 19.19 -5.67
CA ARG A 545 18.43 20.12 -5.39
C ARG A 545 18.39 21.37 -6.25
N ARG A 546 17.85 21.28 -7.46
CA ARG A 546 17.62 22.44 -8.32
C ARG A 546 16.45 23.26 -7.78
N ASP A 547 15.35 22.61 -7.41
CA ASP A 547 14.12 23.28 -7.00
C ASP A 547 14.29 23.96 -5.63
N VAL A 548 15.00 23.35 -4.68
CA VAL A 548 15.27 23.95 -3.35
C VAL A 548 16.16 25.19 -3.40
N LYS A 549 16.89 25.45 -4.50
CA LYS A 549 17.66 26.69 -4.67
C LYS A 549 16.78 27.94 -4.73
N ALA A 550 15.48 27.76 -4.99
CA ALA A 550 14.51 28.84 -4.91
C ALA A 550 14.14 29.21 -3.46
N GLN A 551 14.47 28.36 -2.49
CA GLN A 551 14.23 28.60 -1.06
C GLN A 551 15.48 29.19 -0.39
N ALA A 552 15.33 29.57 0.88
CA ALA A 552 16.43 30.14 1.65
C ALA A 552 17.64 29.19 1.76
N PRO A 553 18.88 29.72 1.85
CA PRO A 553 20.09 28.89 1.86
C PRO A 553 20.10 27.79 2.92
N ARG A 554 19.54 28.03 4.11
CA ARG A 554 19.49 27.03 5.19
C ARG A 554 18.56 25.87 4.87
N VAL A 555 17.43 26.14 4.22
CA VAL A 555 16.54 25.07 3.72
C VAL A 555 17.28 24.23 2.69
N GLY A 556 18.01 24.86 1.77
CA GLY A 556 18.84 24.16 0.79
C GLY A 556 19.89 23.24 1.43
N ILE A 557 20.57 23.69 2.50
CA ILE A 557 21.55 22.88 3.24
C ILE A 557 20.85 21.67 3.88
N LEU A 558 19.75 21.89 4.60
CA LEU A 558 18.98 20.83 5.25
C LEU A 558 18.49 19.81 4.23
N TYR A 559 17.89 20.28 3.12
CA TYR A 559 17.43 19.42 2.04
C TYR A 559 18.58 18.60 1.45
N ASN A 560 19.75 19.19 1.19
CA ASN A 560 20.87 18.49 0.59
C ASN A 560 21.39 17.34 1.47
N LEU A 561 21.41 17.55 2.79
CA LEU A 561 21.77 16.53 3.78
C LEU A 561 20.74 15.40 3.79
N LEU A 562 19.45 15.74 3.87
CA LEU A 562 18.36 14.77 3.86
C LEU A 562 18.27 14.00 2.54
N ALA A 563 18.50 14.66 1.41
CA ALA A 563 18.52 14.07 0.08
C ALA A 563 19.63 13.03 -0.08
N LEU A 564 20.84 13.33 0.41
CA LEU A 564 21.96 12.39 0.41
C LEU A 564 21.67 11.22 1.35
N GLY A 565 21.24 11.50 2.58
CA GLY A 565 20.91 10.48 3.58
C GLY A 565 19.80 9.55 3.11
N ALA A 566 18.72 10.09 2.56
CA ALA A 566 17.60 9.31 2.01
C ALA A 566 18.06 8.43 0.84
N THR A 567 18.92 8.93 -0.04
CA THR A 567 19.45 8.14 -1.17
C THR A 567 20.35 7.00 -0.70
N VAL A 568 21.24 7.27 0.27
CA VAL A 568 22.12 6.25 0.86
C VAL A 568 21.30 5.19 1.58
N LEU A 569 20.32 5.60 2.39
CA LEU A 569 19.42 4.67 3.07
C LEU A 569 18.62 3.85 2.06
N LEU A 570 18.04 4.47 1.04
CA LEU A 570 17.28 3.76 -0.01
C LEU A 570 18.12 2.70 -0.71
N ALA A 571 19.39 3.00 -1.02
CA ALA A 571 20.32 2.04 -1.60
C ALA A 571 20.71 0.92 -0.62
N ALA A 572 20.71 1.18 0.69
CA ALA A 572 21.05 0.18 1.70
C ALA A 572 20.03 -0.97 1.77
N TYR A 573 18.74 -0.74 1.46
CA TYR A 573 17.72 -1.80 1.49
C TYR A 573 17.94 -2.89 0.44
N PRO A 574 18.11 -2.59 -0.88
CA PRO A 574 18.47 -3.61 -1.87
C PRO A 574 19.84 -4.25 -1.61
N VAL A 575 20.79 -3.52 -1.01
CA VAL A 575 22.08 -4.10 -0.62
C VAL A 575 21.91 -5.13 0.49
N ASN A 576 21.12 -4.83 1.52
CA ASN A 576 20.82 -5.81 2.57
C ASN A 576 20.10 -7.03 1.98
N LEU A 577 19.15 -6.80 1.06
CA LEU A 577 18.46 -7.87 0.34
C LEU A 577 19.43 -8.78 -0.42
N LEU A 578 20.40 -8.20 -1.12
CA LEU A 578 21.45 -8.94 -1.83
C LEU A 578 22.21 -9.88 -0.89
N PHE A 579 22.67 -9.39 0.26
CA PHE A 579 23.43 -10.21 1.21
C PHE A 579 22.58 -11.24 1.96
N ALA A 580 21.30 -10.91 2.18
CA ALA A 580 20.37 -11.72 2.94
C ALA A 580 19.56 -12.69 2.07
N GLU A 581 18.46 -12.24 1.48
CA GLU A 581 17.55 -13.08 0.68
C GLU A 581 18.14 -13.49 -0.66
N GLY A 582 19.09 -12.74 -1.22
CA GLY A 582 19.77 -13.04 -2.47
C GLY A 582 20.83 -14.13 -2.31
N LEU A 583 21.99 -13.74 -1.81
CA LEU A 583 23.17 -14.61 -1.68
C LEU A 583 23.09 -15.53 -0.46
N GLY A 584 22.25 -15.23 0.53
CA GLY A 584 22.18 -15.98 1.79
C GLY A 584 23.50 -16.01 2.54
N LEU A 585 24.24 -14.89 2.51
CA LEU A 585 25.48 -14.67 3.25
C LEU A 585 25.19 -14.19 4.68
N SER A 586 24.05 -13.54 4.91
CA SER A 586 23.63 -13.09 6.23
C SER A 586 22.56 -14.00 6.85
N SER A 587 22.60 -14.12 8.19
CA SER A 587 21.53 -14.78 8.93
C SER A 587 20.26 -13.93 8.88
N VAL A 588 19.09 -14.57 9.03
CA VAL A 588 17.80 -13.85 9.14
C VAL A 588 17.86 -12.84 10.28
N GLY A 589 18.52 -13.15 11.40
CA GLY A 589 18.68 -12.20 12.49
C GLY A 589 19.51 -10.95 12.13
N THR A 590 20.60 -11.15 11.40
CA THR A 590 21.48 -10.04 10.94
C THR A 590 20.76 -9.13 9.97
N GLU A 591 20.01 -9.71 9.03
CA GLU A 591 19.15 -8.98 8.09
C GLU A 591 18.15 -8.09 8.83
N GLN A 592 17.47 -8.64 9.85
CA GLN A 592 16.46 -7.92 10.62
C GLN A 592 17.06 -6.82 11.51
N ILE A 593 18.27 -7.01 12.04
CA ILE A 593 19.01 -5.95 12.73
C ILE A 593 19.31 -4.79 11.77
N ALA A 594 19.78 -5.08 10.55
CA ALA A 594 20.08 -4.06 9.56
C ALA A 594 18.82 -3.28 9.16
N TYR A 595 17.72 -3.97 8.82
CA TYR A 595 16.45 -3.31 8.50
C TYR A 595 15.92 -2.46 9.66
N THR A 596 16.04 -2.94 10.91
CA THR A 596 15.68 -2.15 12.11
C THR A 596 16.47 -0.84 12.18
N ILE A 597 17.79 -0.89 11.96
CA ILE A 597 18.63 0.32 11.99
C ILE A 597 18.23 1.28 10.87
N PHE A 598 18.04 0.77 9.64
CA PHE A 598 17.67 1.61 8.50
C PHE A 598 16.31 2.27 8.71
N ASP A 599 15.34 1.52 9.24
CA ASP A 599 14.00 2.03 9.50
C ASP A 599 13.99 3.04 10.64
N ILE A 600 14.78 2.85 11.71
CA ILE A 600 14.93 3.86 12.77
C ILE A 600 15.46 5.17 12.17
N LEU A 601 16.48 5.11 11.30
CA LEU A 601 17.01 6.30 10.64
C LEU A 601 15.99 6.93 9.68
N ALA A 602 15.34 6.12 8.85
CA ALA A 602 14.41 6.58 7.81
C ALA A 602 13.04 7.01 8.33
N LYS A 603 12.62 6.58 9.51
CA LYS A 603 11.30 6.90 10.10
C LYS A 603 11.44 7.83 11.30
N ALA A 604 12.15 7.41 12.33
CA ALA A 604 12.29 8.19 13.56
C ALA A 604 13.25 9.36 13.35
N GLY A 605 14.47 9.09 12.86
CA GLY A 605 15.48 10.14 12.60
C GLY A 605 14.98 11.17 11.59
N PHE A 606 14.47 10.70 10.46
CA PHE A 606 13.93 11.54 9.40
C PHE A 606 12.69 12.35 9.86
N GLY A 607 11.73 11.67 10.51
CA GLY A 607 10.49 12.30 10.99
C GLY A 607 10.74 13.37 12.07
N ILE A 608 11.66 13.12 13.02
CA ILE A 608 12.07 14.13 14.00
C ILE A 608 12.74 15.31 13.29
N THR A 609 13.66 15.05 12.37
CA THR A 609 14.39 16.12 11.67
C THR A 609 13.43 17.06 10.94
N LEU A 610 12.46 16.51 10.21
CA LEU A 610 11.46 17.32 9.49
C LEU A 610 10.46 18.00 10.42
N ALA A 611 10.08 17.37 11.53
CA ALA A 611 9.23 18.02 12.53
C ALA A 611 9.89 19.29 13.10
N PHE A 612 11.22 19.31 13.19
CA PHE A 612 12.00 20.48 13.60
C PHE A 612 12.46 21.38 12.45
N VAL A 613 11.90 21.24 11.24
CA VAL A 613 12.32 22.04 10.06
C VAL A 613 12.34 23.54 10.34
N ASP A 614 11.32 24.08 11.01
CA ASP A 614 11.20 25.50 11.34
C ASP A 614 12.38 25.96 12.21
N ARG A 615 12.77 25.14 13.20
CA ARG A 615 13.91 25.44 14.06
C ARG A 615 15.26 25.25 13.37
N LEU A 616 15.38 24.21 12.53
CA LEU A 616 16.62 23.92 11.79
C LEU A 616 16.89 24.92 10.66
N THR A 617 15.87 25.67 10.27
CA THR A 617 15.92 26.69 9.21
C THR A 617 15.69 28.10 9.75
N ASP A 618 15.69 28.30 11.07
CA ASP A 618 15.43 29.60 11.73
C ASP A 618 14.14 30.30 11.27
N GLY A 619 13.10 29.52 10.96
CA GLY A 619 11.81 30.00 10.47
C GLY A 619 11.79 30.38 9.00
N GLU A 620 12.90 30.16 8.27
CA GLU A 620 13.00 30.43 6.84
C GLU A 620 12.26 29.38 6.00
N TYR A 621 11.96 28.21 6.56
CA TYR A 621 11.06 27.25 5.92
C TYR A 621 9.60 27.62 6.16
N THR A 622 8.99 28.16 5.14
CA THR A 622 7.57 28.44 5.07
C THR A 622 6.99 27.55 3.99
N LEU A 623 6.13 26.61 4.39
CA LEU A 623 5.28 25.90 3.43
C LEU A 623 4.42 26.89 2.60
N ALA A 624 4.23 28.10 3.13
CA ALA A 624 3.55 29.23 2.50
C ALA A 624 4.39 29.99 1.45
N ASP A 625 5.74 29.90 1.49
CA ASP A 625 6.62 30.46 0.44
C ASP A 625 7.16 29.36 -0.49
N LEU A 626 6.64 28.13 -0.38
CA LEU A 626 6.55 27.29 -1.57
C LEU A 626 5.91 28.17 -2.63
N PRO A 627 6.59 28.43 -3.77
CA PRO A 627 6.10 29.40 -4.70
C PRO A 627 4.65 29.05 -4.97
N GLU A 628 3.80 30.07 -5.01
CA GLU A 628 2.42 29.93 -5.44
C GLU A 628 2.31 29.11 -6.73
N SER A 629 3.38 28.72 -7.44
CA SER A 629 3.51 27.60 -8.40
C SER A 629 2.89 26.21 -8.08
N TRP A 630 2.11 26.04 -7.00
CA TRP A 630 0.97 25.12 -7.08
C TRP A 630 -0.06 25.62 -8.13
N VAL A 631 -0.08 26.94 -8.33
CA VAL A 631 -0.72 27.90 -9.23
C VAL A 631 0.33 28.60 -10.15
N GLN A 632 0.38 28.24 -11.43
CA GLN A 632 1.00 29.00 -12.55
C GLN A 632 2.52 29.31 -12.63
N PRO A 633 3.08 29.37 -13.86
CA PRO A 633 4.43 29.87 -14.15
C PRO A 633 4.46 31.39 -14.38
N ARG A 634 5.38 32.07 -13.69
CA ARG A 634 5.97 33.40 -14.01
C ARG A 634 5.24 34.22 -15.09
N SER A 635 4.32 35.10 -14.70
CA SER A 635 4.20 36.38 -15.39
C SER A 635 5.24 37.33 -14.79
N LYS A 636 6.14 37.83 -15.63
CA LYS A 636 7.05 38.93 -15.29
C LYS A 636 6.27 40.07 -14.64
N ILE A 637 6.53 40.41 -13.37
CA ILE A 637 6.44 41.78 -12.83
C ILE A 637 7.39 41.89 -11.62
N ALA A 638 8.29 42.87 -11.74
CA ALA A 638 9.03 43.64 -10.75
C ALA A 638 9.71 42.96 -9.55
N ALA A 639 11.03 43.21 -9.46
CA ALA A 639 11.83 43.07 -8.26
C ALA A 639 11.21 43.80 -7.07
N VAL A 640 11.16 43.12 -5.92
CA VAL A 640 10.97 43.79 -4.64
C VAL A 640 12.22 44.62 -4.35
N GLN A 641 12.11 45.94 -4.48
CA GLN A 641 13.05 46.87 -3.85
C GLN A 641 12.83 46.82 -2.34
N LEU A 642 13.88 46.48 -1.59
CA LEU A 642 13.92 46.73 -0.16
C LEU A 642 13.99 48.24 0.09
N PRO A 643 13.26 48.79 1.08
CA PRO A 643 13.33 50.22 1.37
C PRO A 643 14.72 50.56 1.92
N GLY A 644 15.44 51.42 1.19
CA GLY A 644 16.60 52.15 1.72
C GLY A 644 16.16 53.30 2.63
N PRO A 645 17.05 53.84 3.48
CA PRO A 645 16.70 54.77 4.57
C PRO A 645 16.32 56.18 4.14
N ASP A 646 16.35 56.50 2.84
CA ASP A 646 16.23 57.87 2.37
C ASP A 646 14.84 58.12 1.79
N ASN A 647 13.86 58.35 2.67
CA ASN A 647 12.63 59.11 2.40
C ASN A 647 11.99 59.48 3.76
N LEU A 648 12.57 60.50 4.39
CA LEU A 648 11.91 61.37 5.36
C LEU A 648 11.59 62.70 4.68
#